data_AF-A0A2E8A3Y9-F1
#
_entry.id   AF-A0A2E8A3Y9-F1
#
_cell.length_a   1.000
_cell.length_b   1.000
_cell.length_c   1.000
_cell.angle_alpha   90.00
_cell.angle_beta   90.00
_cell.angle_gamma   90.00
#
_symmetry.space_group_name_H-M   'P 1'
#
loop_
_entity.id
_entity.type
_entity.pdbx_description
1 polymer ?
#
loop_
_entity_poly.entity_id
_entity_poly.type
_entity_poly.pdbx_seq_one_letter_code
_entity_poly.pdbx_strand_id
1 'polypeptide(L)'
;MRRQSLVLVIILIAPLAAAAPPPGQPEVSNEICSTWNSSEGVCDDYDSDLDATTSNEWVEGHVRISMESASAIEMSLELAIHELPRDDLGLIDLDMQGDSDPSDGIPADYIRNYRDLIRDDSSVEDRLIERVEQIIQQVVDENFPNATASPLLPTSEISFFDRDTSSCTLNPDIDSIDEENGMENDPFHPPICLQSVLTLNVNPTNIGMDPDTGDIDRVMQGLMAMGGEVTTNFTTIATSGHYIEYVMMPPSYSRIIDVNEPAEIFWTEQGQLQFSGARVAIDNLAGPPWSSPTSIDLVTVLGRGDDQPDWPNLAGPSLSLDLFIDVRDRINSRIDMELGIHHLSAETLAEWGLNLETSTIKLDSVTSDGIRMFDSEMDVDAQELLSTIPVGSLSDTFSEALGVEVAFQTPTFSPSDDSGGLMFQHIPSVTCEESLAYRYCLGTSSPMASTYPVTLQTSTSSSEMHISSIVSQLIKHAEGDVSTMDLSKMTDEDLAALMSVLGVEVDVDLGFIQDLLPENFPSSDVRITVLLPEWLESTGSTPDSLVFTANTGDSSTQKIGLEGASPFDWKHPICLESNPCEGDSPDLLCSASQKTCVSFEVSIDIESVAIHELTASASVRFSSEVTLEIYRLGIDPGEDEIDLLPIPADILRRIIVIGDRLEGGLLAGSDLESSIDTGFGEPIDFEVSNNGIQELARTLTESSSEMIEELGEIGLENQDLGIGYYSFNANLERTPFTADFDTIQMRDDPETSDRVPLKLLSRIDDAEIEMSLRQDQVDISIQPASIALRASSTVASAYGMPVFSDTGMQIEGASITQRITPLMEHTVLGTVKSSARFQILMPDSVRIVSFESEMGLGELGTIGGRQVLNYSLPTCPEAESWAQCSKNSNTDTVTYSIEVTWIFLIGELAPYALVLVVFFSLSISRFRRKRKERKERKTKRLADTEAKELEVTMEREFGKLEEKLVLVDEQFFDEDEFSDGNAP
;
A
#
# COMPACT_ATOMS: atom_id res chain seq x y z
N MET A 1 -126.15 -35.51 57.88
CA MET A 1 -125.01 -34.78 58.50
C MET A 1 -124.14 -35.79 59.25
N ARG A 2 -123.08 -36.31 58.61
CA ARG A 2 -122.03 -37.16 59.20
C ARG A 2 -120.93 -37.38 58.17
N ARG A 3 -120.04 -36.40 58.01
CA ARG A 3 -118.79 -36.53 57.22
C ARG A 3 -117.67 -35.58 57.68
N GLN A 4 -117.74 -35.07 58.92
CA GLN A 4 -116.72 -34.19 59.50
C GLN A 4 -116.04 -34.74 60.77
N SER A 5 -116.35 -35.97 61.19
CA SER A 5 -115.78 -36.56 62.42
C SER A 5 -114.71 -37.62 62.18
N LEU A 6 -114.34 -37.89 60.91
CA LEU A 6 -113.34 -38.91 60.55
C LEU A 6 -111.95 -38.32 60.22
N VAL A 7 -111.85 -37.00 60.05
CA VAL A 7 -110.56 -36.31 59.80
C VAL A 7 -109.83 -35.96 61.11
N LEU A 8 -110.55 -35.82 62.24
CA LEU A 8 -109.93 -35.43 63.51
C LEU A 8 -109.23 -36.57 64.28
N VAL A 9 -109.47 -37.84 63.90
CA VAL A 9 -108.85 -39.00 64.58
C VAL A 9 -107.58 -39.49 63.85
N ILE A 10 -107.41 -39.15 62.57
CA ILE A 10 -106.19 -39.50 61.81
C ILE A 10 -105.03 -38.53 62.10
N ILE A 11 -105.29 -37.34 62.65
CA ILE A 11 -104.25 -36.35 63.02
C ILE A 11 -103.69 -36.57 64.44
N LEU A 12 -104.25 -37.51 65.23
CA LEU A 12 -103.86 -37.71 66.64
C LEU A 12 -103.12 -39.04 66.92
N ILE A 13 -102.82 -39.85 65.91
CA ILE A 13 -102.09 -41.14 66.06
C ILE A 13 -100.97 -41.30 65.00
N ALA A 14 -100.34 -40.20 64.59
CA ALA A 14 -99.01 -40.28 63.98
C ALA A 14 -97.99 -39.98 65.08
N PRO A 15 -97.03 -40.88 65.39
CA PRO A 15 -95.83 -40.42 66.07
C PRO A 15 -95.21 -39.34 65.18
N LEU A 16 -94.95 -38.18 65.77
CA LEU A 16 -93.95 -37.26 65.24
C LEU A 16 -92.65 -38.07 65.16
N ALA A 17 -92.36 -38.63 63.99
CA ALA A 17 -90.99 -38.92 63.64
C ALA A 17 -90.31 -37.56 63.64
N ALA A 18 -89.39 -37.37 64.59
CA ALA A 18 -88.45 -36.27 64.53
C ALA A 18 -87.82 -36.34 63.13
N ALA A 19 -88.08 -35.32 62.32
CA ALA A 19 -87.21 -35.02 61.20
C ALA A 19 -85.82 -34.77 61.81
N ALA A 20 -84.80 -35.43 61.27
CA ALA A 20 -83.43 -35.06 61.56
C ALA A 20 -83.28 -33.55 61.37
N PRO A 21 -82.61 -32.84 62.29
CA PRO A 21 -82.34 -31.42 62.11
C PRO A 21 -81.49 -31.22 60.84
N PRO A 22 -81.61 -30.07 60.16
CA PRO A 22 -80.73 -29.73 59.04
C PRO A 22 -79.26 -29.65 59.52
N PRO A 23 -78.29 -29.93 58.63
CA PRO A 23 -76.86 -30.04 58.97
C PRO A 23 -76.33 -28.75 59.63
N GLY A 24 -75.42 -28.93 60.60
CA GLY A 24 -74.77 -27.84 61.34
C GLY A 24 -75.32 -27.53 62.74
N GLN A 25 -75.78 -28.53 63.53
CA GLN A 25 -76.02 -28.37 64.97
C GLN A 25 -75.18 -29.36 65.80
N PRO A 26 -74.57 -28.92 66.93
CA PRO A 26 -73.58 -29.68 67.69
C PRO A 26 -74.17 -30.80 68.58
N GLU A 27 -75.17 -31.54 68.11
CA GLU A 27 -75.79 -32.66 68.84
C GLU A 27 -76.00 -33.91 67.96
N VAL A 28 -75.10 -34.20 67.01
CA VAL A 28 -75.02 -35.51 66.36
C VAL A 28 -73.60 -36.04 66.54
N SER A 29 -73.42 -37.07 67.35
CA SER A 29 -72.17 -37.83 67.36
C SER A 29 -72.06 -38.54 66.01
N ASN A 30 -71.20 -38.08 65.11
CA ASN A 30 -70.96 -38.76 63.85
C ASN A 30 -70.29 -40.12 64.18
N GLU A 31 -71.05 -41.23 64.10
CA GLU A 31 -70.53 -42.57 64.45
C GLU A 31 -69.55 -43.11 63.39
N ILE A 32 -69.38 -42.41 62.26
CA ILE A 32 -68.56 -42.85 61.11
C ILE A 32 -67.07 -42.88 61.50
N CYS A 33 -66.54 -41.76 62.00
CA CYS A 33 -65.13 -41.60 62.37
C CYS A 33 -64.75 -42.16 63.74
N SER A 34 -65.71 -42.79 64.43
CA SER A 34 -65.49 -43.58 65.66
C SER A 34 -65.52 -45.09 65.42
N THR A 35 -65.55 -45.53 64.15
CA THR A 35 -65.40 -46.95 63.79
C THR A 35 -63.96 -47.44 64.01
N TRP A 36 -63.80 -48.73 64.34
CA TRP A 36 -62.51 -49.41 64.53
C TRP A 36 -61.60 -48.93 65.67
N ASN A 37 -62.19 -48.45 66.76
CA ASN A 37 -61.47 -48.25 68.03
C ASN A 37 -60.40 -47.13 67.94
N SER A 38 -60.52 -46.24 66.94
CA SER A 38 -59.95 -44.88 66.98
C SER A 38 -60.57 -44.11 68.15
N SER A 39 -59.96 -42.98 68.53
CA SER A 39 -60.50 -42.02 69.51
C SER A 39 -61.94 -41.59 69.17
N GLU A 40 -62.60 -40.82 70.03
CA GLU A 40 -63.88 -40.15 69.73
C GLU A 40 -63.70 -39.12 68.59
N GLY A 41 -63.35 -39.60 67.38
CA GLY A 41 -63.03 -38.80 66.22
C GLY A 41 -64.30 -38.29 65.55
N VAL A 42 -64.25 -37.04 65.13
CA VAL A 42 -65.32 -36.34 64.42
C VAL A 42 -64.80 -36.08 63.01
N CYS A 43 -65.66 -36.28 62.02
CA CYS A 43 -65.35 -35.97 60.63
C CYS A 43 -66.59 -35.38 59.96
N ASP A 44 -66.36 -34.64 58.89
CA ASP A 44 -67.40 -34.12 58.01
C ASP A 44 -68.07 -35.25 57.22
N ASP A 45 -69.34 -35.01 56.87
CA ASP A 45 -70.14 -35.98 56.10
C ASP A 45 -69.65 -36.06 54.65
N TYR A 46 -69.49 -37.28 54.13
CA TYR A 46 -69.13 -37.49 52.73
C TYR A 46 -70.26 -37.12 51.77
N ASP A 47 -69.92 -36.32 50.75
CA ASP A 47 -70.79 -35.94 49.63
C ASP A 47 -69.94 -35.90 48.34
N SER A 48 -70.25 -36.77 47.37
CA SER A 48 -69.53 -36.81 46.09
C SER A 48 -69.68 -35.54 45.25
N ASP A 49 -70.70 -34.69 45.50
CA ASP A 49 -70.85 -33.40 44.83
C ASP A 49 -69.77 -32.38 45.27
N LEU A 50 -69.05 -32.64 46.38
CA LEU A 50 -67.93 -31.83 46.88
C LEU A 50 -66.57 -32.28 46.32
N ASP A 51 -66.50 -33.47 45.71
CA ASP A 51 -65.29 -33.95 45.05
C ASP A 51 -65.08 -33.22 43.71
N ALA A 52 -63.92 -32.57 43.58
CA ALA A 52 -63.56 -31.85 42.36
C ALA A 52 -62.98 -32.76 41.26
N THR A 53 -62.83 -34.06 41.52
CA THR A 53 -62.16 -35.02 40.62
C THR A 53 -63.11 -36.09 40.10
N THR A 54 -62.65 -36.83 39.08
CA THR A 54 -63.34 -38.02 38.57
C THR A 54 -62.57 -39.32 38.84
N SER A 55 -61.47 -39.20 39.59
CA SER A 55 -60.62 -40.29 40.04
C SER A 55 -60.78 -40.51 41.54
N ASN A 56 -60.07 -41.48 42.09
CA ASN A 56 -60.04 -41.78 43.52
C ASN A 56 -58.85 -41.11 44.23
N GLU A 57 -58.38 -40.02 43.64
CA GLU A 57 -57.18 -39.29 44.04
C GLU A 57 -57.40 -37.82 43.66
N TRP A 58 -57.15 -36.94 44.63
CA TRP A 58 -57.20 -35.50 44.46
C TRP A 58 -55.98 -34.90 45.16
N VAL A 59 -55.02 -34.47 44.34
CA VAL A 59 -53.77 -33.86 44.81
C VAL A 59 -53.52 -32.57 44.04
N GLU A 60 -53.25 -31.51 44.77
CA GLU A 60 -52.85 -30.22 44.20
C GLU A 60 -51.40 -29.93 44.59
N GLY A 61 -50.55 -29.60 43.63
CA GLY A 61 -49.11 -29.53 43.84
C GLY A 61 -48.49 -28.26 43.29
N HIS A 62 -47.47 -27.78 43.99
CA HIS A 62 -46.62 -26.68 43.54
C HIS A 62 -45.16 -27.14 43.55
N VAL A 63 -44.55 -27.13 42.36
CA VAL A 63 -43.17 -27.55 42.12
C VAL A 63 -42.33 -26.31 41.79
N ARG A 64 -41.38 -26.01 42.65
CA ARG A 64 -40.44 -24.90 42.47
C ARG A 64 -39.06 -25.45 42.15
N ILE A 65 -38.60 -25.19 40.92
CA ILE A 65 -37.26 -25.52 40.42
C ILE A 65 -36.43 -24.25 40.52
N SER A 66 -35.44 -24.23 41.41
CA SER A 66 -34.51 -23.13 41.62
C SER A 66 -33.12 -23.56 41.19
N MET A 67 -32.60 -22.95 40.13
CA MET A 67 -31.21 -23.13 39.75
C MET A 67 -30.33 -22.24 40.65
N GLU A 68 -29.60 -22.83 41.59
CA GLU A 68 -28.60 -22.08 42.37
C GLU A 68 -27.39 -21.75 41.47
N SER A 69 -27.00 -22.73 40.67
CA SER A 69 -25.99 -22.63 39.62
C SER A 69 -26.34 -23.54 38.45
N ALA A 70 -25.49 -23.62 37.42
CA ALA A 70 -25.68 -24.55 36.31
C ALA A 70 -25.32 -25.99 36.69
N SER A 71 -24.53 -26.20 37.75
CA SER A 71 -24.20 -27.52 38.30
C SER A 71 -25.20 -27.98 39.37
N ALA A 72 -25.80 -27.05 40.13
CA ALA A 72 -26.69 -27.35 41.25
C ALA A 72 -28.11 -26.82 41.05
N ILE A 73 -29.08 -27.74 41.02
CA ILE A 73 -30.51 -27.41 40.94
C ILE A 73 -31.20 -27.89 42.22
N GLU A 74 -31.96 -27.01 42.86
CA GLU A 74 -32.83 -27.33 43.98
C GLU A 74 -34.27 -27.41 43.49
N MET A 75 -34.96 -28.51 43.81
CA MET A 75 -36.39 -28.67 43.52
C MET A 75 -37.14 -28.80 44.85
N SER A 76 -38.05 -27.87 45.11
CA SER A 76 -38.99 -27.97 46.23
C SER A 76 -40.36 -28.39 45.69
N LEU A 77 -40.91 -29.45 46.25
CA LEU A 77 -42.22 -29.97 45.91
C LEU A 77 -43.14 -29.85 47.13
N GLU A 78 -44.25 -29.16 46.95
CA GLU A 78 -45.29 -28.97 47.95
C GLU A 78 -46.57 -29.61 47.41
N LEU A 79 -47.18 -30.51 48.17
CA LEU A 79 -48.38 -31.25 47.78
C LEU A 79 -49.48 -31.07 48.83
N ALA A 80 -50.64 -30.58 48.40
CA ALA A 80 -51.90 -30.56 49.13
C ALA A 80 -52.71 -31.81 48.75
N ILE A 81 -52.96 -32.65 49.73
CA ILE A 81 -53.65 -33.93 49.57
C ILE A 81 -55.08 -33.77 50.07
N HIS A 82 -56.03 -33.80 49.16
CA HIS A 82 -57.46 -33.74 49.43
C HIS A 82 -58.08 -35.15 49.49
N GLU A 83 -57.60 -36.07 48.65
CA GLU A 83 -58.10 -37.44 48.60
C GLU A 83 -57.00 -38.40 48.09
N LEU A 84 -56.95 -39.63 48.62
CA LEU A 84 -56.08 -40.70 48.13
C LEU A 84 -56.82 -42.04 47.95
N PRO A 85 -56.28 -43.00 47.19
CA PRO A 85 -56.88 -44.32 47.05
C PRO A 85 -56.99 -45.07 48.39
N ARG A 86 -58.18 -45.62 48.68
CA ARG A 86 -58.43 -46.41 49.91
C ARG A 86 -57.56 -47.65 50.05
N ASP A 87 -57.23 -48.30 48.93
CA ASP A 87 -56.42 -49.51 48.91
C ASP A 87 -54.99 -49.22 49.38
N ASP A 88 -54.42 -48.10 48.94
CA ASP A 88 -53.06 -47.67 49.28
C ASP A 88 -52.90 -47.41 50.78
N LEU A 89 -53.93 -46.81 51.41
CA LEU A 89 -53.96 -46.54 52.85
C LEU A 89 -54.46 -47.73 53.69
N GLY A 90 -54.87 -48.84 53.06
CA GLY A 90 -55.39 -50.02 53.76
C GLY A 90 -56.76 -49.78 54.42
N LEU A 91 -57.61 -48.94 53.83
CA LEU A 91 -58.92 -48.52 54.35
C LEU A 91 -60.08 -48.93 53.42
N ILE A 92 -59.89 -49.93 52.56
CA ILE A 92 -60.86 -50.39 51.56
C ILE A 92 -62.21 -50.87 52.14
N ASP A 93 -62.20 -51.34 53.39
CA ASP A 93 -63.37 -51.83 54.12
C ASP A 93 -64.05 -50.75 54.97
N LEU A 94 -63.60 -49.49 54.89
CA LEU A 94 -64.19 -48.36 55.58
C LEU A 94 -65.44 -47.89 54.82
N ASP A 95 -66.57 -47.85 55.52
CA ASP A 95 -67.83 -47.33 54.99
C ASP A 95 -67.97 -45.86 55.40
N MET A 96 -67.77 -44.95 54.44
CA MET A 96 -67.83 -43.50 54.65
C MET A 96 -69.29 -42.97 54.63
N GLN A 97 -70.27 -43.85 54.41
CA GLN A 97 -71.69 -43.51 54.26
C GLN A 97 -71.93 -42.51 53.11
N GLY A 98 -73.02 -41.73 53.17
CA GLY A 98 -73.40 -40.81 52.10
C GLY A 98 -73.75 -41.52 50.79
N ASP A 99 -73.24 -41.00 49.68
CA ASP A 99 -73.30 -41.58 48.34
C ASP A 99 -71.99 -42.25 47.91
N SER A 100 -71.06 -42.45 48.84
CA SER A 100 -69.77 -43.09 48.55
C SER A 100 -69.89 -44.56 48.14
N ASP A 101 -69.01 -44.98 47.24
CA ASP A 101 -68.74 -46.36 46.87
C ASP A 101 -67.26 -46.77 47.12
N PRO A 102 -66.92 -48.08 47.03
CA PRO A 102 -65.55 -48.54 47.27
C PRO A 102 -64.51 -48.15 46.21
N SER A 103 -64.93 -47.51 45.11
CA SER A 103 -64.03 -46.97 44.09
C SER A 103 -63.69 -45.51 44.28
N ASP A 104 -64.41 -44.76 45.12
CA ASP A 104 -63.99 -43.42 45.53
C ASP A 104 -62.75 -43.51 46.43
N GLY A 105 -61.97 -42.43 46.49
CA GLY A 105 -60.84 -42.32 47.40
C GLY A 105 -61.31 -42.12 48.83
N ILE A 106 -60.34 -41.81 49.69
CA ILE A 106 -60.57 -41.43 51.08
C ILE A 106 -60.18 -39.96 51.27
N PRO A 107 -61.11 -39.10 51.73
CA PRO A 107 -60.83 -37.69 51.93
C PRO A 107 -59.83 -37.42 53.05
N ALA A 108 -59.19 -36.26 52.99
CA ALA A 108 -58.15 -35.81 53.91
C ALA A 108 -58.57 -35.87 55.39
N ASP A 109 -59.83 -35.56 55.69
CA ASP A 109 -60.41 -35.60 57.03
C ASP A 109 -60.37 -37.01 57.66
N TYR A 110 -60.79 -37.99 56.87
CA TYR A 110 -60.73 -39.39 57.26
C TYR A 110 -59.28 -39.88 57.41
N ILE A 111 -58.37 -39.43 56.53
CA ILE A 111 -56.94 -39.77 56.63
C ILE A 111 -56.34 -39.24 57.94
N ARG A 112 -56.65 -37.98 58.33
CA ARG A 112 -56.17 -37.39 59.59
C ARG A 112 -56.70 -38.12 60.81
N ASN A 113 -58.00 -38.42 60.84
CA ASN A 113 -58.62 -39.13 61.97
C ASN A 113 -58.05 -40.54 62.15
N TYR A 114 -57.82 -41.28 61.05
CA TYR A 114 -57.28 -42.64 61.09
C TYR A 114 -55.75 -42.73 61.03
N ARG A 115 -55.03 -41.60 61.13
CA ARG A 115 -53.57 -41.54 60.98
C ARG A 115 -52.83 -42.58 61.83
N ASP A 116 -53.19 -42.68 63.10
CA ASP A 116 -52.52 -43.55 64.08
C ASP A 116 -53.01 -45.03 64.02
N LEU A 117 -53.95 -45.34 63.13
CA LEU A 117 -54.50 -46.70 62.96
C LEU A 117 -53.44 -47.61 62.33
N ILE A 118 -53.14 -48.73 63.00
CA ILE A 118 -52.16 -49.71 62.52
C ILE A 118 -52.87 -50.87 61.81
N ARG A 119 -52.50 -51.13 60.56
CA ARG A 119 -52.99 -52.26 59.75
C ARG A 119 -51.84 -52.92 58.98
N ASP A 120 -51.75 -54.24 59.12
CA ASP A 120 -50.68 -55.07 58.53
C ASP A 120 -49.27 -54.55 58.84
N ASP A 121 -49.00 -54.29 60.12
CA ASP A 121 -47.72 -53.83 60.69
C ASP A 121 -47.26 -52.40 60.31
N SER A 122 -48.05 -51.62 59.56
CA SER A 122 -47.81 -50.19 59.24
C SER A 122 -48.97 -49.29 59.69
N SER A 123 -48.71 -48.04 60.07
CA SER A 123 -49.78 -47.05 60.32
C SER A 123 -50.34 -46.48 59.01
N VAL A 124 -51.52 -45.84 59.07
CA VAL A 124 -52.06 -45.07 57.93
C VAL A 124 -51.12 -43.91 57.59
N GLU A 125 -50.47 -43.30 58.59
CA GLU A 125 -49.42 -42.28 58.38
C GLU A 125 -48.24 -42.81 57.57
N ASP A 126 -47.72 -44.00 57.91
CA ASP A 126 -46.60 -44.61 57.21
C ASP A 126 -46.95 -44.89 55.74
N ARG A 127 -48.20 -45.33 55.49
CA ARG A 127 -48.72 -45.59 54.13
C ARG A 127 -48.98 -44.30 53.35
N LEU A 128 -49.44 -43.24 54.00
CA LEU A 128 -49.58 -41.91 53.43
C LEU A 128 -48.23 -41.40 52.95
N ILE A 129 -47.21 -41.48 53.82
CA ILE A 129 -45.84 -41.09 53.49
C ILE A 129 -45.31 -41.93 52.31
N GLU A 130 -45.50 -43.25 52.33
CA GLU A 130 -45.07 -44.14 51.23
C GLU A 130 -45.75 -43.79 49.89
N ARG A 131 -47.06 -43.52 49.89
CA ARG A 131 -47.80 -43.13 48.68
C ARG A 131 -47.32 -41.79 48.13
N VAL A 132 -47.09 -40.82 49.01
CA VAL A 132 -46.59 -39.50 48.61
C VAL A 132 -45.16 -39.60 48.08
N GLU A 133 -44.29 -40.40 48.70
CA GLU A 133 -42.96 -40.68 48.16
C GLU A 133 -42.99 -41.29 46.75
N GLN A 134 -43.97 -42.15 46.45
CA GLN A 134 -44.17 -42.68 45.09
C GLN A 134 -44.59 -41.59 44.09
N ILE A 135 -45.50 -40.68 44.48
CA ILE A 135 -45.91 -39.53 43.65
C ILE A 135 -44.69 -38.65 43.35
N ILE A 136 -43.87 -38.37 44.36
CA ILE A 136 -42.63 -37.59 44.21
C ILE A 136 -41.65 -38.31 43.28
N GLN A 137 -41.42 -39.62 43.47
CA GLN A 137 -40.54 -40.41 42.61
C GLN A 137 -40.99 -40.38 41.15
N GLN A 138 -42.29 -40.42 40.88
CA GLN A 138 -42.81 -40.34 39.52
C GLN A 138 -42.48 -39.00 38.84
N VAL A 139 -42.58 -37.88 39.57
CA VAL A 139 -42.21 -36.54 39.05
C VAL A 139 -40.69 -36.41 38.82
N VAL A 140 -39.92 -37.07 39.67
CA VAL A 140 -38.45 -36.98 39.72
C VAL A 140 -37.78 -37.90 38.71
N ASP A 141 -38.23 -39.15 38.55
CA ASP A 141 -37.61 -40.14 37.66
C ASP A 141 -37.65 -39.72 36.18
N GLU A 142 -38.67 -38.96 35.78
CA GLU A 142 -38.84 -38.49 34.40
C GLU A 142 -37.77 -37.44 34.02
N ASN A 143 -37.37 -36.59 34.97
CA ASN A 143 -36.47 -35.46 34.71
C ASN A 143 -35.05 -35.68 35.28
N PHE A 144 -34.94 -36.44 36.37
CA PHE A 144 -33.77 -36.48 37.23
C PHE A 144 -33.60 -37.85 37.94
N PRO A 145 -33.23 -38.91 37.21
CA PRO A 145 -33.15 -40.28 37.75
C PRO A 145 -32.10 -40.50 38.85
N ASN A 146 -31.24 -39.51 39.13
CA ASN A 146 -30.19 -39.56 40.16
C ASN A 146 -30.43 -38.59 41.32
N ALA A 147 -31.63 -38.00 41.43
CA ALA A 147 -31.96 -37.05 42.49
C ALA A 147 -31.92 -37.71 43.87
N THR A 148 -31.50 -36.96 44.90
CA THR A 148 -31.63 -37.40 46.30
C THR A 148 -32.75 -36.61 46.97
N ALA A 149 -33.82 -37.31 47.38
CA ALA A 149 -34.96 -36.70 48.07
C ALA A 149 -34.70 -36.56 49.56
N SER A 150 -35.09 -35.42 50.14
CA SER A 150 -35.13 -35.23 51.60
C SER A 150 -36.39 -35.84 52.20
N PRO A 151 -36.40 -36.19 53.50
CA PRO A 151 -37.60 -36.65 54.20
C PRO A 151 -38.76 -35.66 54.06
N LEU A 152 -39.98 -36.17 53.97
CA LEU A 152 -41.21 -35.37 53.92
C LEU A 152 -41.39 -34.56 55.22
N LEU A 153 -41.71 -33.28 55.07
CA LEU A 153 -42.00 -32.36 56.17
C LEU A 153 -43.42 -31.80 56.03
N PRO A 154 -44.18 -31.65 57.12
CA PRO A 154 -45.49 -31.03 57.08
C PRO A 154 -45.40 -29.52 56.85
N THR A 155 -46.31 -28.96 56.06
CA THR A 155 -46.47 -27.50 55.87
C THR A 155 -47.90 -27.06 56.20
N SER A 156 -48.05 -25.80 56.62
CA SER A 156 -49.35 -25.22 57.02
C SER A 156 -50.09 -24.52 55.89
N GLU A 157 -49.41 -24.20 54.78
CA GLU A 157 -49.97 -23.40 53.70
C GLU A 157 -49.23 -23.70 52.38
N ILE A 158 -49.96 -23.76 51.26
CA ILE A 158 -49.40 -23.90 49.91
C ILE A 158 -49.98 -22.80 49.02
N SER A 159 -49.09 -22.00 48.43
CA SER A 159 -49.46 -20.92 47.52
C SER A 159 -49.40 -21.38 46.08
N PHE A 160 -50.49 -21.18 45.36
CA PHE A 160 -50.59 -21.37 43.92
C PHE A 160 -50.55 -20.01 43.19
N PHE A 161 -50.16 -20.00 41.92
CA PHE A 161 -50.14 -18.79 41.10
C PHE A 161 -51.42 -18.58 40.29
N ASP A 162 -52.15 -19.66 39.97
CA ASP A 162 -53.44 -19.60 39.26
C ASP A 162 -54.63 -19.97 40.16
N ARG A 163 -54.39 -20.34 41.43
CA ARG A 163 -55.42 -20.68 42.44
C ARG A 163 -55.25 -19.92 43.75
N ASP A 164 -56.29 -19.97 44.57
CA ASP A 164 -56.25 -19.44 45.93
C ASP A 164 -55.31 -20.29 46.81
N THR A 165 -54.69 -19.63 47.79
CA THR A 165 -53.81 -20.29 48.74
C THR A 165 -54.54 -21.34 49.57
N SER A 166 -53.98 -22.54 49.64
CA SER A 166 -54.54 -23.65 50.41
C SER A 166 -54.01 -23.65 51.84
N SER A 167 -54.90 -23.57 52.83
CA SER A 167 -54.57 -23.62 54.26
C SER A 167 -54.71 -25.05 54.77
N CYS A 168 -53.66 -25.58 55.40
CA CYS A 168 -53.53 -27.00 55.68
C CYS A 168 -53.45 -27.29 57.18
N THR A 169 -53.89 -28.48 57.59
CA THR A 169 -53.73 -28.98 58.96
C THR A 169 -53.44 -30.47 58.97
N LEU A 170 -52.69 -30.91 59.97
CA LEU A 170 -52.47 -32.32 60.32
C LEU A 170 -53.09 -32.69 61.67
N ASN A 171 -53.75 -31.71 62.30
CA ASN A 171 -54.38 -31.88 63.59
C ASN A 171 -55.83 -32.33 63.39
N PRO A 172 -56.22 -33.54 63.84
CA PRO A 172 -57.55 -34.11 63.67
C PRO A 172 -58.59 -33.60 64.70
N ASP A 173 -58.35 -32.41 65.28
CA ASP A 173 -59.25 -31.81 66.29
C ASP A 173 -59.77 -30.42 65.81
N ILE A 174 -59.41 -29.99 64.59
CA ILE A 174 -59.64 -28.63 64.06
C ILE A 174 -59.94 -28.65 62.55
N ASP A 175 -60.45 -29.76 62.05
CA ASP A 175 -60.59 -30.05 60.63
C ASP A 175 -62.04 -30.12 60.18
N SER A 176 -62.99 -30.39 61.09
CA SER A 176 -64.42 -30.50 60.76
C SER A 176 -65.27 -29.34 61.31
N ILE A 177 -66.48 -29.17 60.75
CA ILE A 177 -67.46 -28.17 61.23
C ILE A 177 -67.92 -28.43 62.68
N ASP A 178 -67.93 -29.70 63.06
CA ASP A 178 -68.40 -30.18 64.36
C ASP A 178 -67.34 -30.02 65.46
N GLU A 179 -66.10 -29.74 65.10
CA GLU A 179 -64.98 -29.45 66.00
C GLU A 179 -64.70 -27.94 66.12
N GLU A 180 -64.67 -27.21 65.00
CA GLU A 180 -64.40 -25.77 64.96
C GLU A 180 -65.53 -24.97 64.30
N ASN A 181 -66.14 -24.08 65.10
CA ASN A 181 -67.28 -23.29 64.65
C ASN A 181 -66.88 -22.21 63.63
N GLY A 182 -67.23 -22.42 62.36
CA GLY A 182 -66.94 -21.50 61.25
C GLY A 182 -66.39 -22.17 59.99
N MET A 183 -66.09 -23.47 60.06
CA MET A 183 -65.72 -24.31 58.91
C MET A 183 -66.96 -24.71 58.09
N GLU A 184 -66.77 -25.06 56.82
CA GLU A 184 -67.79 -25.70 56.00
C GLU A 184 -67.76 -27.22 56.26
N ASN A 185 -68.89 -27.92 56.07
CA ASN A 185 -68.93 -29.39 56.17
C ASN A 185 -68.43 -29.98 54.85
N ASP A 186 -67.13 -30.14 54.73
CA ASP A 186 -66.45 -30.60 53.52
C ASP A 186 -65.28 -31.52 53.89
N PRO A 187 -65.39 -32.84 53.70
CA PRO A 187 -64.38 -33.80 54.14
C PRO A 187 -63.06 -33.73 53.34
N PHE A 188 -63.04 -33.02 52.21
CA PHE A 188 -61.83 -32.82 51.39
C PHE A 188 -61.01 -31.62 51.85
N HIS A 189 -61.58 -30.75 52.70
CA HIS A 189 -60.94 -29.55 53.23
C HIS A 189 -60.88 -29.58 54.76
N PRO A 190 -59.89 -28.95 55.41
CA PRO A 190 -58.60 -28.51 54.83
C PRO A 190 -57.77 -29.72 54.34
N PRO A 191 -56.88 -29.59 53.35
CA PRO A 191 -56.04 -30.69 52.91
C PRO A 191 -54.86 -30.99 53.85
N ILE A 192 -54.25 -32.18 53.69
CA ILE A 192 -52.98 -32.54 54.31
C ILE A 192 -51.84 -32.04 53.41
N CYS A 193 -50.98 -31.16 53.92
CA CYS A 193 -49.90 -30.60 53.10
C CYS A 193 -48.53 -31.10 53.53
N LEU A 194 -47.79 -31.63 52.55
CA LEU A 194 -46.45 -32.17 52.73
C LEU A 194 -45.49 -31.50 51.74
N GLN A 195 -44.25 -31.30 52.18
CA GLN A 195 -43.18 -30.71 51.40
C GLN A 195 -41.96 -31.64 51.38
N SER A 196 -41.30 -31.73 50.24
CA SER A 196 -39.97 -32.34 50.10
C SER A 196 -39.05 -31.43 49.28
N VAL A 197 -37.77 -31.43 49.63
CA VAL A 197 -36.73 -30.72 48.89
C VAL A 197 -35.75 -31.75 48.32
N LEU A 198 -35.51 -31.66 47.02
CA LEU A 198 -34.57 -32.48 46.27
C LEU A 198 -33.39 -31.63 45.81
N THR A 199 -32.19 -32.20 45.92
CA THR A 199 -30.98 -31.60 45.36
C THR A 199 -30.48 -32.43 44.20
N LEU A 200 -30.11 -31.74 43.13
CA LEU A 200 -29.82 -32.30 41.82
C LEU A 200 -28.43 -31.83 41.39
N ASN A 201 -27.62 -32.76 40.90
CA ASN A 201 -26.32 -32.44 40.32
C ASN A 201 -26.34 -32.73 38.82
N VAL A 202 -26.02 -31.74 38.01
CA VAL A 202 -26.03 -31.84 36.54
C VAL A 202 -24.76 -32.55 36.06
N ASN A 203 -24.90 -33.51 35.14
CA ASN A 203 -23.75 -34.18 34.55
C ASN A 203 -23.10 -33.29 33.47
N PRO A 204 -21.81 -32.90 33.59
CA PRO A 204 -21.12 -32.04 32.61
C PRO A 204 -21.12 -32.59 31.19
N THR A 205 -21.14 -33.92 31.01
CA THR A 205 -21.13 -34.52 29.67
C THR A 205 -22.41 -34.22 28.87
N ASN A 206 -23.52 -33.89 29.54
CA ASN A 206 -24.80 -33.60 28.86
C ASN A 206 -24.77 -32.29 28.07
N ILE A 207 -23.83 -31.41 28.36
CA ILE A 207 -23.64 -30.13 27.67
C ILE A 207 -22.34 -30.10 26.85
N GLY A 208 -21.72 -31.26 26.60
CA GLY A 208 -20.50 -31.37 25.79
C GLY A 208 -19.22 -30.92 26.51
N MET A 209 -19.21 -30.89 27.84
CA MET A 209 -18.03 -30.54 28.63
C MET A 209 -17.17 -31.76 28.97
N ASP A 210 -15.86 -31.54 29.11
CA ASP A 210 -14.95 -32.55 29.63
C ASP A 210 -15.18 -32.71 31.16
N PRO A 211 -15.60 -33.90 31.64
CA PRO A 211 -15.89 -34.14 33.04
C PRO A 211 -14.66 -34.02 33.96
N ASP A 212 -13.44 -34.06 33.42
CA ASP A 212 -12.20 -34.00 34.19
C ASP A 212 -11.64 -32.57 34.34
N THR A 213 -12.05 -31.62 33.49
CA THR A 213 -11.54 -30.22 33.48
C THR A 213 -12.62 -29.17 33.68
N GLY A 214 -13.86 -29.45 33.28
CA GLY A 214 -14.93 -28.45 33.12
C GLY A 214 -15.56 -27.94 34.41
N ASP A 215 -15.49 -26.62 34.63
CA ASP A 215 -16.38 -25.93 35.59
C ASP A 215 -17.65 -25.44 34.88
N ILE A 216 -18.74 -26.20 35.04
CA ILE A 216 -20.05 -25.94 34.40
C ILE A 216 -20.55 -24.52 34.70
N ASP A 217 -20.38 -24.06 35.94
CA ASP A 217 -20.89 -22.76 36.37
C ASP A 217 -20.11 -21.64 35.69
N ARG A 218 -18.79 -21.83 35.57
CA ARG A 218 -17.90 -20.87 34.93
C ARG A 218 -18.11 -20.81 33.42
N VAL A 219 -18.31 -21.95 32.74
CA VAL A 219 -18.64 -21.98 31.31
C VAL A 219 -19.99 -21.30 31.04
N MET A 220 -21.02 -21.62 31.83
CA MET A 220 -22.33 -21.00 31.67
C MET A 220 -22.26 -19.48 31.87
N GLN A 221 -21.52 -18.99 32.87
CA GLN A 221 -21.29 -17.55 33.06
C GLN A 221 -20.57 -16.91 31.88
N GLY A 222 -19.57 -17.59 31.31
CA GLY A 222 -18.85 -17.14 30.11
C GLY A 222 -19.74 -17.05 28.87
N LEU A 223 -20.57 -18.08 28.64
CA LEU A 223 -21.56 -18.08 27.56
C LEU A 223 -22.52 -16.90 27.70
N MET A 224 -23.09 -16.67 28.89
CA MET A 224 -23.99 -15.55 29.14
C MET A 224 -23.30 -14.19 28.99
N ALA A 225 -22.02 -14.09 29.35
CA ALA A 225 -21.24 -12.86 29.20
C ALA A 225 -21.00 -12.50 27.72
N MET A 226 -20.78 -13.48 26.85
CA MET A 226 -20.64 -13.29 25.39
C MET A 226 -21.98 -13.03 24.68
N GLY A 227 -23.12 -13.22 25.37
CA GLY A 227 -24.45 -13.10 24.79
C GLY A 227 -25.00 -14.41 24.20
N GLY A 228 -24.43 -15.56 24.57
CA GLY A 228 -24.96 -16.86 24.21
C GLY A 228 -26.30 -17.16 24.89
N GLU A 229 -27.11 -17.96 24.21
CA GLU A 229 -28.42 -18.44 24.69
C GLU A 229 -28.35 -19.94 24.96
N VAL A 230 -28.91 -20.38 26.09
CA VAL A 230 -28.97 -21.79 26.45
C VAL A 230 -30.40 -22.26 26.63
N THR A 231 -30.79 -23.27 25.86
CA THR A 231 -32.12 -23.89 25.93
C THR A 231 -32.11 -25.05 26.91
N THR A 232 -33.04 -25.02 27.86
CA THR A 232 -33.29 -26.11 28.82
C THR A 232 -34.66 -26.73 28.56
N ASN A 233 -34.83 -28.01 28.89
CA ASN A 233 -36.08 -28.74 28.71
C ASN A 233 -36.37 -29.60 29.94
N PHE A 234 -37.55 -29.42 30.55
CA PHE A 234 -38.07 -30.21 31.66
C PHE A 234 -39.45 -30.78 31.32
N THR A 235 -39.63 -32.09 31.43
CA THR A 235 -40.93 -32.73 31.23
C THR A 235 -41.78 -32.59 32.49
N THR A 236 -42.77 -31.71 32.45
CA THR A 236 -43.75 -31.53 33.53
C THR A 236 -44.86 -32.58 33.43
N ILE A 237 -45.31 -33.16 34.54
CA ILE A 237 -46.28 -34.27 34.54
C ILE A 237 -47.40 -34.05 35.56
N ALA A 238 -48.63 -34.44 35.24
CA ALA A 238 -49.72 -34.53 36.19
C ALA A 238 -50.52 -35.81 35.95
N THR A 239 -50.71 -36.63 37.00
CA THR A 239 -51.50 -37.86 36.89
C THR A 239 -53.00 -37.55 36.95
N SER A 240 -53.85 -38.55 36.75
CA SER A 240 -55.31 -38.35 36.84
C SER A 240 -55.68 -37.92 38.25
N GLY A 241 -56.45 -36.85 38.40
CA GLY A 241 -56.82 -36.30 39.71
C GLY A 241 -55.81 -35.31 40.28
N HIS A 242 -54.78 -34.97 39.50
CA HIS A 242 -53.75 -34.02 39.94
C HIS A 242 -53.88 -32.66 39.24
N TYR A 243 -53.68 -31.60 40.02
CA TYR A 243 -53.41 -30.25 39.50
C TYR A 243 -52.02 -29.87 39.96
N ILE A 244 -51.07 -29.64 39.03
CA ILE A 244 -49.68 -29.34 39.40
C ILE A 244 -49.20 -28.07 38.69
N GLU A 245 -48.71 -27.14 39.48
CA GLU A 245 -48.08 -25.90 39.05
C GLU A 245 -46.55 -26.01 39.10
N TYR A 246 -45.89 -25.73 38.00
CA TYR A 246 -44.43 -25.75 37.89
C TYR A 246 -43.89 -24.33 37.73
N VAL A 247 -42.87 -24.00 38.51
CA VAL A 247 -42.18 -22.72 38.48
C VAL A 247 -40.68 -22.96 38.38
N MET A 248 -40.04 -22.43 37.34
CA MET A 248 -38.60 -22.47 37.12
C MET A 248 -37.98 -21.10 37.32
N MET A 249 -36.91 -21.04 38.11
CA MET A 249 -36.11 -19.84 38.32
C MET A 249 -34.68 -20.06 37.82
N PRO A 250 -34.16 -19.14 36.99
CA PRO A 250 -32.80 -19.21 36.47
C PRO A 250 -31.77 -18.86 37.56
N PRO A 251 -30.49 -19.22 37.37
CA PRO A 251 -29.43 -18.78 38.26
C PRO A 251 -29.19 -17.28 38.15
N SER A 252 -28.60 -16.70 39.20
CA SER A 252 -28.47 -15.24 39.38
C SER A 252 -27.76 -14.47 38.25
N TYR A 253 -26.93 -15.14 37.44
CA TYR A 253 -26.19 -14.56 36.32
C TYR A 253 -26.92 -14.68 34.96
N SER A 254 -28.16 -15.20 34.95
CA SER A 254 -28.96 -15.37 33.73
C SER A 254 -30.43 -15.01 33.97
N ARG A 255 -31.19 -14.89 32.87
CA ARG A 255 -32.63 -14.62 32.85
C ARG A 255 -33.31 -15.53 31.84
N ILE A 256 -34.60 -15.74 32.02
CA ILE A 256 -35.43 -16.45 31.04
C ILE A 256 -35.90 -15.41 30.02
N ILE A 257 -35.51 -15.61 28.76
CA ILE A 257 -35.80 -14.68 27.65
C ILE A 257 -36.92 -15.20 26.77
N ASP A 258 -37.12 -16.52 26.70
CA ASP A 258 -38.16 -17.16 25.90
C ASP A 258 -38.63 -18.48 26.53
N VAL A 259 -39.88 -18.85 26.25
CA VAL A 259 -40.52 -20.09 26.72
C VAL A 259 -41.47 -20.64 25.67
N ASN A 260 -41.72 -21.95 25.66
CA ASN A 260 -42.72 -22.54 24.77
C ASN A 260 -44.15 -22.41 25.33
N GLU A 261 -45.15 -22.26 24.45
CA GLU A 261 -46.57 -22.34 24.85
C GLU A 261 -46.89 -23.76 25.40
N PRO A 262 -47.67 -23.90 26.49
CA PRO A 262 -48.46 -22.89 27.20
C PRO A 262 -47.75 -22.21 28.40
N ALA A 263 -46.43 -22.37 28.55
CA ALA A 263 -45.70 -21.74 29.63
C ALA A 263 -45.66 -20.21 29.46
N GLU A 264 -45.50 -19.49 30.59
CA GLU A 264 -45.43 -18.04 30.62
C GLU A 264 -44.19 -17.56 31.39
N ILE A 265 -43.61 -16.45 30.94
CA ILE A 265 -42.59 -15.72 31.71
C ILE A 265 -43.29 -14.82 32.73
N PHE A 266 -42.93 -14.96 34.00
CA PHE A 266 -43.36 -14.05 35.05
C PHE A 266 -42.18 -13.24 35.60
N TRP A 267 -42.51 -12.09 36.17
CA TRP A 267 -41.54 -11.17 36.77
C TRP A 267 -41.89 -10.97 38.23
N THR A 268 -40.89 -11.01 39.11
CA THR A 268 -41.08 -10.75 40.52
C THR A 268 -39.96 -9.87 41.08
N GLU A 269 -40.32 -9.09 42.10
CA GLU A 269 -39.44 -8.12 42.75
C GLU A 269 -39.08 -8.62 44.15
N GLN A 270 -37.81 -8.98 44.36
CA GLN A 270 -37.26 -9.18 45.72
C GLN A 270 -36.28 -8.04 46.03
N GLY A 271 -36.75 -7.04 46.78
CA GLY A 271 -35.94 -5.88 47.17
C GLY A 271 -35.70 -4.92 45.99
N GLN A 272 -34.45 -4.77 45.54
CA GLN A 272 -34.07 -3.96 44.36
C GLN A 272 -33.83 -4.80 43.09
N LEU A 273 -33.92 -6.13 43.17
CA LEU A 273 -33.63 -7.04 42.07
C LEU A 273 -34.95 -7.58 41.46
N GLN A 274 -35.11 -7.39 40.16
CA GLN A 274 -36.13 -8.06 39.35
C GLN A 274 -35.55 -9.34 38.79
N PHE A 275 -36.23 -10.47 38.99
CA PHE A 275 -35.88 -11.73 38.33
C PHE A 275 -37.07 -12.24 37.51
N SER A 276 -36.74 -12.83 36.37
CA SER A 276 -37.67 -13.56 35.48
C SER A 276 -37.72 -15.02 35.90
N GLY A 277 -38.90 -15.61 35.92
CA GLY A 277 -39.08 -17.06 36.00
C GLY A 277 -40.00 -17.56 34.89
N ALA A 278 -40.02 -18.86 34.66
CA ALA A 278 -41.02 -19.52 33.82
C ALA A 278 -42.02 -20.25 34.69
N ARG A 279 -43.29 -20.25 34.31
CA ARG A 279 -44.33 -20.99 35.01
C ARG A 279 -45.27 -21.68 34.04
N VAL A 280 -45.78 -22.84 34.43
CA VAL A 280 -46.79 -23.60 33.68
C VAL A 280 -47.65 -24.38 34.65
N ALA A 281 -48.97 -24.44 34.39
CA ALA A 281 -49.91 -25.22 35.17
C ALA A 281 -50.45 -26.38 34.33
N ILE A 282 -50.53 -27.57 34.93
CA ILE A 282 -51.16 -28.74 34.33
C ILE A 282 -52.37 -29.11 35.17
N ASP A 283 -53.56 -28.95 34.58
CA ASP A 283 -54.82 -29.37 35.19
C ASP A 283 -55.27 -30.71 34.61
N ASN A 284 -55.22 -31.76 35.45
CA ASN A 284 -55.70 -33.09 35.12
C ASN A 284 -56.68 -33.63 36.20
N LEU A 285 -57.40 -32.75 36.90
CA LEU A 285 -58.38 -33.13 37.93
C LEU A 285 -59.54 -33.95 37.36
N ALA A 286 -60.02 -33.60 36.16
CA ALA A 286 -61.08 -34.32 35.44
C ALA A 286 -60.54 -35.49 34.59
N GLY A 287 -59.34 -35.99 34.92
CA GLY A 287 -58.72 -37.14 34.28
C GLY A 287 -59.55 -38.42 34.48
N PRO A 288 -59.74 -39.27 33.45
CA PRO A 288 -60.35 -40.57 33.65
C PRO A 288 -59.47 -41.47 34.53
N PRO A 289 -60.07 -42.29 35.42
CA PRO A 289 -59.31 -43.27 36.19
C PRO A 289 -58.43 -44.13 35.28
N TRP A 290 -57.15 -44.27 35.65
CA TRP A 290 -56.15 -45.11 34.99
C TRP A 290 -55.71 -44.61 33.60
N SER A 291 -55.92 -43.33 33.28
CA SER A 291 -55.30 -42.70 32.10
C SER A 291 -53.79 -42.54 32.28
N SER A 292 -53.05 -42.48 31.16
CA SER A 292 -51.64 -42.06 31.21
C SER A 292 -51.52 -40.65 31.77
N PRO A 293 -50.43 -40.31 32.49
CA PRO A 293 -50.19 -38.95 32.94
C PRO A 293 -50.22 -37.96 31.77
N THR A 294 -50.78 -36.78 32.01
CA THR A 294 -50.65 -35.64 31.09
C THR A 294 -49.27 -35.05 31.27
N SER A 295 -48.52 -34.85 30.19
CA SER A 295 -47.18 -34.28 30.21
C SER A 295 -47.03 -33.13 29.23
N ILE A 296 -46.26 -32.13 29.62
CA ILE A 296 -45.89 -30.96 28.81
C ILE A 296 -44.39 -30.71 29.01
N ASP A 297 -43.65 -30.58 27.93
CA ASP A 297 -42.26 -30.15 28.01
C ASP A 297 -42.20 -28.64 28.27
N LEU A 298 -41.64 -28.24 29.41
CA LEU A 298 -41.28 -26.87 29.75
C LEU A 298 -39.89 -26.57 29.17
N VAL A 299 -39.88 -25.95 27.99
CA VAL A 299 -38.68 -25.49 27.30
C VAL A 299 -38.46 -24.03 27.64
N THR A 300 -37.32 -23.71 28.24
CA THR A 300 -36.96 -22.32 28.58
C THR A 300 -35.62 -21.95 27.99
N VAL A 301 -35.52 -20.73 27.46
CA VAL A 301 -34.28 -20.17 26.93
C VAL A 301 -33.70 -19.21 27.96
N LEU A 302 -32.51 -19.55 28.43
CA LEU A 302 -31.69 -18.76 29.33
C LEU A 302 -30.79 -17.83 28.53
N GLY A 303 -30.75 -16.55 28.90
CA GLY A 303 -29.90 -15.54 28.27
C GLY A 303 -29.67 -14.36 29.21
N ARG A 304 -28.92 -13.36 28.75
CA ARG A 304 -28.66 -12.12 29.53
C ARG A 304 -29.86 -11.15 29.51
N GLY A 305 -30.72 -11.23 28.48
CA GLY A 305 -31.87 -10.34 28.26
C GLY A 305 -31.57 -9.14 27.36
N ASP A 306 -32.40 -8.09 27.43
CA ASP A 306 -32.37 -6.88 26.58
C ASP A 306 -31.11 -5.98 26.73
N ASP A 307 -30.23 -6.26 27.68
CA ASP A 307 -28.91 -5.63 27.77
C ASP A 307 -27.99 -6.34 26.77
N GLN A 308 -28.15 -6.00 25.48
CA GLN A 308 -27.23 -6.44 24.44
C GLN A 308 -25.81 -6.11 24.92
N PRO A 309 -24.90 -7.09 24.97
CA PRO A 309 -23.60 -6.85 25.57
C PRO A 309 -22.92 -5.71 24.82
N ASP A 310 -22.30 -4.78 25.53
CA ASP A 310 -21.59 -3.64 24.94
C ASP A 310 -20.33 -4.07 24.15
N TRP A 311 -20.02 -5.38 24.07
CA TRP A 311 -18.84 -5.89 23.38
C TRP A 311 -18.80 -5.53 21.88
N PRO A 312 -19.87 -5.52 21.06
CA PRO A 312 -19.79 -5.14 19.65
C PRO A 312 -19.30 -3.70 19.45
N ASN A 313 -19.63 -2.79 20.38
CA ASN A 313 -19.19 -1.40 20.33
C ASN A 313 -17.78 -1.18 20.92
N LEU A 314 -17.26 -2.14 21.69
CA LEU A 314 -15.94 -2.08 22.35
C LEU A 314 -14.91 -3.07 21.80
N ALA A 315 -15.30 -4.01 20.94
CA ALA A 315 -14.46 -5.15 20.59
C ALA A 315 -13.40 -4.85 19.53
N GLY A 316 -13.49 -3.71 18.85
CA GLY A 316 -12.57 -3.35 17.78
C GLY A 316 -12.69 -4.27 16.55
N PRO A 317 -11.65 -4.38 15.72
CA PRO A 317 -11.67 -5.27 14.55
C PRO A 317 -11.82 -6.73 14.98
N SER A 318 -12.44 -7.54 14.12
CA SER A 318 -12.61 -8.98 14.35
C SER A 318 -11.26 -9.70 14.30
N LEU A 319 -10.41 -9.26 13.35
CA LEU A 319 -9.11 -9.83 13.06
C LEU A 319 -8.03 -8.75 13.05
N SER A 320 -6.80 -9.12 13.40
CA SER A 320 -5.60 -8.34 13.14
C SER A 320 -4.66 -9.15 12.27
N LEU A 321 -4.08 -8.53 11.24
CA LEU A 321 -3.26 -9.21 10.25
C LEU A 321 -1.92 -8.49 10.11
N ASP A 322 -0.87 -9.15 10.57
CA ASP A 322 0.50 -8.66 10.54
C ASP A 322 1.32 -9.44 9.50
N LEU A 323 1.75 -8.77 8.43
CA LEU A 323 2.64 -9.34 7.43
C LEU A 323 4.06 -8.83 7.62
N PHE A 324 5.02 -9.73 7.66
CA PHE A 324 6.46 -9.44 7.71
C PHE A 324 7.11 -9.96 6.44
N ILE A 325 7.56 -9.05 5.58
CA ILE A 325 8.16 -9.33 4.28
C ILE A 325 9.66 -9.10 4.42
N ASP A 326 10.47 -10.15 4.39
CA ASP A 326 11.93 -10.05 4.44
C ASP A 326 12.52 -10.11 3.03
N VAL A 327 13.00 -8.97 2.52
CA VAL A 327 13.67 -8.87 1.21
C VAL A 327 15.14 -8.46 1.33
N ARG A 328 15.74 -8.57 2.52
CA ARG A 328 17.16 -8.25 2.73
C ARG A 328 18.08 -9.12 1.87
N ASP A 329 17.73 -10.40 1.74
CA ASP A 329 18.37 -11.33 0.81
C ASP A 329 17.37 -11.74 -0.25
N ARG A 330 17.48 -11.13 -1.44
CA ARG A 330 16.64 -11.39 -2.61
C ARG A 330 16.43 -12.88 -2.91
N ILE A 331 17.45 -13.72 -2.71
CA ILE A 331 17.40 -15.15 -3.08
C ILE A 331 16.68 -15.97 -2.01
N ASN A 332 16.72 -15.50 -0.76
CA ASN A 332 16.14 -16.18 0.39
C ASN A 332 15.03 -15.33 1.05
N SER A 333 14.24 -14.64 0.23
CA SER A 333 13.12 -13.83 0.71
C SER A 333 12.00 -14.72 1.21
N ARG A 334 11.26 -14.23 2.20
CA ARG A 334 10.10 -14.94 2.77
C ARG A 334 9.07 -13.94 3.30
N ILE A 335 7.83 -14.38 3.37
CA ILE A 335 6.73 -13.62 3.96
C ILE A 335 6.20 -14.43 5.14
N ASP A 336 6.29 -13.87 6.33
CA ASP A 336 5.68 -14.39 7.53
C ASP A 336 4.38 -13.62 7.78
N MET A 337 3.30 -14.32 8.10
CA MET A 337 1.98 -13.72 8.38
C MET A 337 1.51 -14.18 9.75
N GLU A 338 1.13 -13.21 10.59
CA GLU A 338 0.49 -13.43 11.87
C GLU A 338 -0.95 -12.92 11.82
N LEU A 339 -1.91 -13.79 12.16
CA LEU A 339 -3.33 -13.52 12.21
C LEU A 339 -3.80 -13.60 13.67
N GLY A 340 -4.21 -12.47 14.24
CA GLY A 340 -4.83 -12.38 15.56
C GLY A 340 -6.34 -12.44 15.46
N ILE A 341 -6.96 -13.44 16.08
CA ILE A 341 -8.42 -13.55 16.18
C ILE A 341 -8.88 -12.91 17.49
N HIS A 342 -9.61 -11.80 17.39
CA HIS A 342 -10.15 -11.08 18.55
C HIS A 342 -11.58 -11.52 18.87
N HIS A 343 -12.44 -11.57 17.85
CA HIS A 343 -13.79 -12.10 17.93
C HIS A 343 -14.26 -12.54 16.55
N LEU A 344 -15.17 -13.52 16.50
CA LEU A 344 -15.76 -14.04 15.26
C LEU A 344 -17.27 -14.19 15.44
N SER A 345 -18.04 -13.87 14.41
CA SER A 345 -19.48 -14.16 14.41
C SER A 345 -19.74 -15.67 14.27
N ALA A 346 -20.88 -16.13 14.74
CA ALA A 346 -21.32 -17.52 14.55
C ALA A 346 -21.40 -17.89 13.06
N GLU A 347 -21.77 -16.94 12.19
CA GLU A 347 -21.78 -17.13 10.73
C GLU A 347 -20.36 -17.37 10.19
N THR A 348 -19.38 -16.54 10.56
CA THR A 348 -17.98 -16.75 10.15
C THR A 348 -17.44 -18.08 10.65
N LEU A 349 -17.73 -18.44 11.90
CA LEU A 349 -17.29 -19.72 12.48
C LEU A 349 -17.87 -20.93 11.74
N ALA A 350 -19.15 -20.86 11.38
CA ALA A 350 -19.82 -21.90 10.60
C ALA A 350 -19.25 -22.00 9.16
N GLU A 351 -18.97 -20.86 8.50
CA GLU A 351 -18.30 -20.84 7.20
C GLU A 351 -16.89 -21.43 7.28
N TRP A 352 -16.16 -21.13 8.35
CA TRP A 352 -14.85 -21.71 8.67
C TRP A 352 -14.99 -23.09 9.33
N GLY A 353 -16.14 -23.75 9.22
CA GLY A 353 -16.31 -25.15 9.61
C GLY A 353 -16.18 -25.48 11.10
N LEU A 354 -16.02 -24.49 11.99
CA LEU A 354 -16.01 -24.71 13.44
C LEU A 354 -17.41 -24.48 13.99
N ASN A 355 -18.16 -25.57 14.18
CA ASN A 355 -19.50 -25.47 14.77
C ASN A 355 -19.43 -25.49 16.30
N LEU A 356 -19.45 -24.31 16.91
CA LEU A 356 -19.53 -24.13 18.36
C LEU A 356 -20.98 -24.18 18.90
N GLU A 357 -21.97 -24.11 18.00
CA GLU A 357 -23.38 -24.23 18.38
C GLU A 357 -23.79 -25.69 18.53
N THR A 358 -24.64 -25.94 19.53
CA THR A 358 -25.22 -27.27 19.79
C THR A 358 -26.74 -27.18 19.74
N SER A 359 -27.45 -28.30 19.90
CA SER A 359 -28.91 -28.26 20.03
C SER A 359 -29.42 -27.46 21.22
N THR A 360 -28.56 -27.19 22.21
CA THR A 360 -28.90 -26.47 23.44
C THR A 360 -28.21 -25.12 23.55
N ILE A 361 -27.10 -24.87 22.85
CA ILE A 361 -26.31 -23.64 22.93
C ILE A 361 -26.36 -22.93 21.59
N LYS A 362 -26.77 -21.67 21.61
CA LYS A 362 -26.80 -20.77 20.45
C LYS A 362 -25.93 -19.55 20.73
N LEU A 363 -25.17 -19.11 19.74
CA LEU A 363 -24.17 -18.06 19.87
C LEU A 363 -24.39 -16.97 18.82
N ASP A 364 -24.14 -15.71 19.17
CA ASP A 364 -24.11 -14.62 18.20
C ASP A 364 -22.67 -14.38 17.70
N SER A 365 -21.74 -14.28 18.65
CA SER A 365 -20.30 -14.23 18.39
C SER A 365 -19.52 -14.97 19.47
N VAL A 366 -18.24 -15.19 19.19
CA VAL A 366 -17.29 -15.79 20.12
C VAL A 366 -16.03 -14.93 20.14
N THR A 367 -15.65 -14.47 21.33
CA THR A 367 -14.42 -13.71 21.54
C THR A 367 -13.21 -14.64 21.66
N SER A 368 -12.00 -14.08 21.67
CA SER A 368 -10.77 -14.84 21.89
C SER A 368 -10.77 -15.60 23.23
N ASP A 369 -11.29 -14.98 24.30
CA ASP A 369 -11.58 -15.65 25.58
C ASP A 369 -12.60 -16.79 25.41
N GLY A 370 -13.62 -16.59 24.57
CA GLY A 370 -14.58 -17.63 24.20
C GLY A 370 -13.92 -18.85 23.56
N ILE A 371 -13.07 -18.64 22.54
CA ILE A 371 -12.34 -19.73 21.87
C ILE A 371 -11.49 -20.50 22.89
N ARG A 372 -10.80 -19.79 23.80
CA ARG A 372 -10.01 -20.41 24.86
C ARG A 372 -10.86 -21.21 25.85
N MET A 373 -12.06 -20.74 26.17
CA MET A 373 -13.03 -21.45 27.01
C MET A 373 -13.51 -22.74 26.34
N PHE A 374 -13.89 -22.68 25.05
CA PHE A 374 -14.30 -23.87 24.31
C PHE A 374 -13.16 -24.91 24.20
N ASP A 375 -11.93 -24.47 23.94
CA ASP A 375 -10.74 -25.35 23.89
C ASP A 375 -10.41 -26.00 25.23
N SER A 376 -10.62 -25.31 26.37
CA SER A 376 -10.21 -25.83 27.69
C SER A 376 -11.29 -26.60 28.43
N GLU A 377 -12.56 -26.25 28.23
CA GLU A 377 -13.68 -26.75 29.03
C GLU A 377 -14.65 -27.65 28.25
N MET A 378 -14.66 -27.58 26.91
CA MET A 378 -15.58 -28.33 26.05
C MET A 378 -14.83 -29.33 25.16
N ASP A 379 -15.56 -30.33 24.63
CA ASP A 379 -15.02 -31.31 23.66
C ASP A 379 -14.92 -30.72 22.25
N VAL A 380 -14.31 -29.53 22.14
CA VAL A 380 -14.10 -28.79 20.90
C VAL A 380 -12.61 -28.64 20.67
N ASP A 381 -12.11 -29.20 19.57
CA ASP A 381 -10.70 -29.04 19.20
C ASP A 381 -10.49 -27.75 18.41
N ALA A 382 -9.95 -26.72 19.06
CA ALA A 382 -9.60 -25.47 18.39
C ALA A 382 -8.59 -25.66 17.25
N GLN A 383 -7.89 -26.79 17.16
CA GLN A 383 -7.02 -27.11 16.01
C GLN A 383 -7.78 -27.24 14.69
N GLU A 384 -9.09 -27.50 14.70
CA GLU A 384 -9.88 -27.53 13.47
C GLU A 384 -9.82 -26.18 12.73
N LEU A 385 -9.71 -25.05 13.46
CA LEU A 385 -9.53 -23.71 12.89
C LEU A 385 -8.32 -23.60 11.95
N LEU A 386 -7.25 -24.34 12.22
CA LEU A 386 -6.04 -24.29 11.39
C LEU A 386 -6.27 -24.78 9.96
N SER A 387 -7.28 -25.64 9.77
CA SER A 387 -7.58 -26.26 8.48
C SER A 387 -8.61 -25.50 7.64
N THR A 388 -9.29 -24.54 8.22
CA THR A 388 -10.48 -23.92 7.64
C THR A 388 -10.33 -22.43 7.34
N ILE A 389 -9.33 -21.77 7.91
CA ILE A 389 -9.00 -20.38 7.57
C ILE A 389 -8.63 -20.30 6.07
N PRO A 390 -9.18 -19.33 5.32
CA PRO A 390 -8.99 -19.21 3.87
C PRO A 390 -7.61 -18.65 3.50
N VAL A 391 -6.52 -19.28 3.96
CA VAL A 391 -5.13 -18.90 3.67
C VAL A 391 -4.80 -18.94 2.18
N GLY A 392 -5.52 -19.77 1.39
CA GLY A 392 -5.42 -19.79 -0.06
C GLY A 392 -5.90 -18.47 -0.69
N SER A 393 -7.09 -18.00 -0.31
CA SER A 393 -7.61 -16.71 -0.78
C SER A 393 -6.73 -15.55 -0.33
N LEU A 394 -6.21 -15.58 0.90
CA LEU A 394 -5.25 -14.57 1.38
C LEU A 394 -3.94 -14.60 0.55
N SER A 395 -3.46 -15.79 0.17
CA SER A 395 -2.28 -15.92 -0.71
C SER A 395 -2.52 -15.25 -2.06
N ASP A 396 -3.70 -15.42 -2.66
CA ASP A 396 -4.06 -14.77 -3.92
C ASP A 396 -4.16 -13.24 -3.76
N THR A 397 -4.85 -12.76 -2.72
CA THR A 397 -4.97 -11.34 -2.35
C THR A 397 -3.60 -10.66 -2.21
N PHE A 398 -2.69 -11.24 -1.42
CA PHE A 398 -1.37 -10.64 -1.20
C PHE A 398 -0.45 -10.79 -2.41
N SER A 399 -0.66 -11.81 -3.25
CA SER A 399 0.07 -11.90 -4.52
C SER A 399 -0.26 -10.75 -5.45
N GLU A 400 -1.54 -10.38 -5.54
CA GLU A 400 -2.00 -9.23 -6.32
C GLU A 400 -1.51 -7.91 -5.73
N ALA A 401 -1.68 -7.72 -4.41
CA ALA A 401 -1.28 -6.50 -3.71
C ALA A 401 0.24 -6.21 -3.81
N LEU A 402 1.08 -7.24 -3.67
CA LEU A 402 2.53 -7.08 -3.62
C LEU A 402 3.20 -7.28 -4.99
N GLY A 403 2.52 -7.86 -5.96
CA GLY A 403 3.07 -8.17 -7.29
C GLY A 403 4.11 -9.30 -7.28
N VAL A 404 4.10 -10.13 -6.24
CA VAL A 404 5.00 -11.30 -6.07
C VAL A 404 4.17 -12.55 -5.81
N GLU A 405 4.68 -13.74 -6.14
CA GLU A 405 3.97 -14.99 -5.86
C GLU A 405 3.99 -15.29 -4.35
N VAL A 406 2.83 -15.20 -3.70
CA VAL A 406 2.65 -15.52 -2.29
C VAL A 406 1.91 -16.84 -2.19
N ALA A 407 2.47 -17.79 -1.43
CA ALA A 407 1.85 -19.08 -1.16
C ALA A 407 2.07 -19.47 0.31
N PHE A 408 1.09 -19.16 1.16
CA PHE A 408 1.17 -19.47 2.58
C PHE A 408 1.01 -20.96 2.84
N GLN A 409 1.76 -21.46 3.81
CA GLN A 409 1.61 -22.83 4.31
C GLN A 409 0.39 -22.93 5.25
N THR A 410 0.04 -24.15 5.65
CA THR A 410 -0.98 -24.36 6.67
C THR A 410 -0.59 -23.62 7.96
N PRO A 411 -1.48 -22.79 8.53
CA PRO A 411 -1.16 -22.02 9.72
C PRO A 411 -0.99 -22.91 10.94
N THR A 412 -0.30 -22.37 11.94
CA THR A 412 -0.11 -22.99 13.25
C THR A 412 -0.39 -21.96 14.34
N PHE A 413 -0.80 -22.40 15.53
CA PHE A 413 -0.91 -21.47 16.66
C PHE A 413 0.46 -20.94 17.06
N SER A 414 0.53 -19.62 17.24
CA SER A 414 1.73 -18.98 17.78
C SER A 414 1.89 -19.35 19.27
N PRO A 415 3.13 -19.41 19.79
CA PRO A 415 3.36 -19.56 21.21
C PRO A 415 2.67 -18.44 21.98
N SER A 416 2.00 -18.77 23.09
CA SER A 416 1.33 -17.75 23.91
C SER A 416 2.34 -16.93 24.71
N ASP A 417 2.10 -15.63 24.79
CA ASP A 417 2.93 -14.64 25.49
C ASP A 417 2.07 -13.62 26.25
N ASP A 418 2.64 -12.47 26.65
CA ASP A 418 1.89 -11.44 27.39
C ASP A 418 0.85 -10.68 26.51
N SER A 419 0.88 -10.87 25.19
CA SER A 419 0.01 -10.21 24.20
C SER A 419 -1.15 -11.09 23.74
N GLY A 420 -1.06 -12.42 23.84
CA GLY A 420 -2.15 -13.33 23.52
C GLY A 420 -1.74 -14.77 23.26
N GLY A 421 -2.55 -15.47 22.46
CA GLY A 421 -2.38 -16.88 22.08
C GLY A 421 -3.46 -17.82 22.66
N LEU A 422 -3.53 -19.04 22.10
CA LEU A 422 -4.53 -20.05 22.51
C LEU A 422 -4.35 -20.50 23.97
N MET A 423 -3.11 -20.63 24.43
CA MET A 423 -2.77 -21.07 25.79
C MET A 423 -2.52 -19.89 26.75
N PHE A 424 -2.93 -18.68 26.36
CA PHE A 424 -2.81 -17.47 27.17
C PHE A 424 -3.51 -17.66 28.52
N GLN A 425 -2.92 -17.11 29.58
CA GLN A 425 -3.49 -17.12 30.92
C GLN A 425 -3.53 -15.69 31.46
N HIS A 426 -4.69 -15.27 31.92
CA HIS A 426 -4.85 -13.96 32.54
C HIS A 426 -4.07 -13.90 33.85
N ILE A 427 -3.36 -12.78 34.03
CA ILE A 427 -2.63 -12.46 35.25
C ILE A 427 -3.63 -11.83 36.24
N PRO A 428 -3.79 -12.41 37.44
CA PRO A 428 -4.73 -11.93 38.45
C PRO A 428 -4.55 -10.45 38.77
N SER A 429 -5.66 -9.70 38.78
CA SER A 429 -5.73 -8.25 39.02
C SER A 429 -4.97 -7.35 38.03
N VAL A 430 -4.36 -7.91 36.98
CA VAL A 430 -3.64 -7.13 35.95
C VAL A 430 -4.40 -7.19 34.63
N THR A 431 -4.64 -8.40 34.11
CA THR A 431 -5.34 -8.62 32.84
C THR A 431 -6.74 -9.18 33.03
N CYS A 432 -7.10 -9.53 34.27
CA CYS A 432 -8.44 -9.92 34.68
C CYS A 432 -8.62 -9.59 36.16
N GLU A 433 -9.81 -9.15 36.57
CA GLU A 433 -10.10 -8.81 37.98
C GLU A 433 -10.17 -10.03 38.91
N GLU A 434 -10.22 -11.23 38.34
CA GLU A 434 -10.26 -12.48 39.09
C GLU A 434 -8.98 -12.70 39.91
N SER A 435 -9.11 -13.43 41.01
CA SER A 435 -8.01 -13.70 41.96
C SER A 435 -7.10 -14.85 41.56
N LEU A 436 -7.53 -15.67 40.60
CA LEU A 436 -6.82 -16.83 40.07
C LEU A 436 -6.54 -16.62 38.58
N ALA A 437 -5.49 -17.30 38.10
CA ALA A 437 -5.12 -17.26 36.70
C ALA A 437 -5.98 -18.28 35.93
N TYR A 438 -6.73 -17.78 34.95
CA TYR A 438 -7.57 -18.58 34.05
C TYR A 438 -7.27 -18.24 32.60
N ARG A 439 -7.68 -19.11 31.66
CA ARG A 439 -7.50 -18.87 30.22
C ARG A 439 -8.49 -17.86 29.62
N TYR A 440 -9.58 -17.58 30.34
CA TYR A 440 -10.61 -16.60 29.97
C TYR A 440 -11.02 -15.81 31.21
N CYS A 441 -11.55 -14.60 31.06
CA CYS A 441 -11.89 -13.74 32.19
C CYS A 441 -13.40 -13.60 32.42
N LEU A 442 -13.88 -13.75 33.66
CA LEU A 442 -15.28 -13.46 34.05
C LEU A 442 -15.40 -12.26 35.00
N GLY A 443 -14.39 -11.38 35.01
CA GLY A 443 -14.34 -10.18 35.85
C GLY A 443 -15.50 -9.21 35.62
N THR A 444 -15.64 -8.23 36.52
CA THR A 444 -16.72 -7.24 36.42
C THR A 444 -16.43 -6.16 35.38
N SER A 445 -15.15 -5.91 35.06
CA SER A 445 -14.73 -5.12 33.90
C SER A 445 -14.37 -6.03 32.72
N SER A 446 -15.18 -5.96 31.67
CA SER A 446 -15.01 -6.68 30.39
C SER A 446 -14.90 -8.22 30.54
N PRO A 447 -15.98 -8.90 31.00
CA PRO A 447 -16.00 -10.36 30.99
C PRO A 447 -15.95 -10.88 29.54
N MET A 448 -15.19 -11.94 29.33
CA MET A 448 -14.97 -12.59 28.03
C MET A 448 -14.42 -11.63 26.98
N ALA A 449 -13.42 -10.83 27.35
CA ALA A 449 -12.86 -9.78 26.49
C ALA A 449 -12.20 -10.32 25.21
N SER A 450 -12.17 -9.50 24.17
CA SER A 450 -11.45 -9.74 22.91
C SER A 450 -10.04 -9.15 22.88
N THR A 451 -9.58 -8.54 23.98
CA THR A 451 -8.34 -7.73 24.03
C THR A 451 -7.08 -8.54 23.73
N TYR A 452 -7.02 -9.80 24.16
CA TYR A 452 -5.88 -10.68 23.96
C TYR A 452 -6.24 -11.71 22.87
N PRO A 453 -5.81 -11.52 21.61
CA PRO A 453 -6.24 -12.36 20.50
C PRO A 453 -5.71 -13.80 20.61
N VAL A 454 -6.36 -14.73 19.92
CA VAL A 454 -5.78 -16.03 19.59
C VAL A 454 -4.95 -15.85 18.33
N THR A 455 -3.63 -15.98 18.45
CA THR A 455 -2.68 -15.71 17.36
C THR A 455 -2.30 -16.96 16.60
N LEU A 456 -2.28 -16.81 15.28
CA LEU A 456 -1.93 -17.83 14.31
C LEU A 456 -0.79 -17.32 13.46
N GLN A 457 0.16 -18.18 13.14
CA GLN A 457 1.28 -17.84 12.27
C GLN A 457 1.35 -18.79 11.08
N THR A 458 1.68 -18.24 9.93
CA THR A 458 2.06 -18.99 8.73
C THR A 458 3.20 -18.27 8.01
N SER A 459 3.88 -18.99 7.14
CA SER A 459 4.97 -18.44 6.34
C SER A 459 4.93 -19.00 4.92
N THR A 460 5.51 -18.27 3.98
CA THR A 460 5.77 -18.76 2.64
C THR A 460 7.04 -19.60 2.59
N SER A 461 7.17 -20.46 1.58
CA SER A 461 8.47 -21.03 1.26
C SER A 461 9.42 -19.94 0.77
N SER A 462 10.70 -20.06 1.09
CA SER A 462 11.68 -19.10 0.60
C SER A 462 11.73 -19.07 -0.93
N SER A 463 11.67 -17.87 -1.49
CA SER A 463 11.61 -17.62 -2.93
C SER A 463 12.33 -16.33 -3.30
N GLU A 464 12.53 -16.13 -4.59
CA GLU A 464 13.17 -14.92 -5.10
C GLU A 464 12.15 -13.78 -5.16
N MET A 465 12.39 -12.69 -4.42
CA MET A 465 11.52 -11.51 -4.43
C MET A 465 12.32 -10.25 -4.74
N HIS A 466 11.82 -9.46 -5.69
CA HIS A 466 12.39 -8.17 -6.08
C HIS A 466 11.68 -7.04 -5.35
N ILE A 467 12.45 -6.18 -4.67
CA ILE A 467 11.88 -4.99 -4.01
C ILE A 467 11.32 -4.01 -5.05
N SER A 468 11.85 -4.00 -6.28
CA SER A 468 11.31 -3.19 -7.37
C SER A 468 9.85 -3.52 -7.70
N SER A 469 9.42 -4.78 -7.57
CA SER A 469 8.02 -5.19 -7.78
C SER A 469 7.09 -4.66 -6.70
N ILE A 470 7.51 -4.75 -5.43
CA ILE A 470 6.76 -4.25 -4.28
C ILE A 470 6.63 -2.71 -4.35
N VAL A 471 7.75 -2.01 -4.61
CA VAL A 471 7.76 -0.55 -4.79
C VAL A 471 6.89 -0.13 -5.99
N SER A 472 6.93 -0.88 -7.09
CA SER A 472 6.09 -0.59 -8.26
C SER A 472 4.59 -0.68 -7.94
N GLN A 473 4.15 -1.69 -7.17
CA GLN A 473 2.74 -1.79 -6.78
C GLN A 473 2.35 -0.69 -5.79
N LEU A 474 3.23 -0.31 -4.86
CA LEU A 474 2.97 0.79 -3.94
C LEU A 474 2.80 2.13 -4.68
N ILE A 475 3.67 2.42 -5.66
CA ILE A 475 3.64 3.67 -6.42
C ILE A 475 2.36 3.77 -7.28
N LYS A 476 1.77 2.67 -7.76
CA LYS A 476 0.47 2.73 -8.47
C LYS A 476 -0.68 3.26 -7.62
N HIS A 477 -0.55 3.17 -6.29
CA HIS A 477 -1.52 3.69 -5.33
C HIS A 477 -1.08 5.02 -4.70
N ALA A 478 -0.01 5.62 -5.21
CA ALA A 478 0.40 6.97 -4.88
C ALA A 478 -0.45 8.03 -5.57
N GLU A 479 -0.55 9.21 -4.98
CA GLU A 479 -1.08 10.40 -5.66
C GLU A 479 -0.01 11.03 -6.59
N GLY A 480 -0.44 11.58 -7.73
CA GLY A 480 0.43 12.32 -8.67
C GLY A 480 0.95 11.50 -9.85
N ASP A 481 1.76 12.16 -10.70
CA ASP A 481 2.18 11.62 -12.00
C ASP A 481 3.15 10.43 -11.86
N VAL A 482 3.82 10.28 -10.71
CA VAL A 482 4.68 9.14 -10.37
C VAL A 482 3.92 7.80 -10.38
N SER A 483 2.61 7.81 -10.15
CA SER A 483 1.74 6.61 -10.18
C SER A 483 1.67 5.94 -11.55
N THR A 484 2.02 6.67 -12.61
CA THR A 484 1.98 6.20 -14.00
C THR A 484 3.29 5.58 -14.47
N MET A 485 4.35 5.58 -13.64
CA MET A 485 5.65 5.02 -13.97
C MET A 485 5.65 3.48 -13.94
N ASP A 486 6.09 2.85 -15.03
CA ASP A 486 6.31 1.40 -15.06
C ASP A 486 7.74 1.03 -14.66
N LEU A 487 7.93 0.61 -13.41
CA LEU A 487 9.22 0.16 -12.89
C LEU A 487 9.50 -1.33 -13.14
N SER A 488 8.61 -2.07 -13.82
CA SER A 488 8.71 -3.53 -13.99
C SER A 488 9.92 -4.01 -14.81
N LYS A 489 10.55 -3.11 -15.57
CA LYS A 489 11.77 -3.40 -16.36
C LYS A 489 13.07 -2.98 -15.67
N MET A 490 12.95 -2.40 -14.48
CA MET A 490 14.09 -1.98 -13.68
C MET A 490 14.53 -3.13 -12.75
N THR A 491 15.83 -3.40 -12.75
CA THR A 491 16.41 -4.39 -11.82
C THR A 491 16.65 -3.75 -10.45
N ASP A 492 16.78 -4.55 -9.40
CA ASP A 492 17.14 -4.02 -8.08
C ASP A 492 18.51 -3.30 -8.09
N GLU A 493 19.44 -3.70 -8.97
CA GLU A 493 20.72 -2.99 -9.14
C GLU A 493 20.53 -1.60 -9.76
N ASP A 494 19.62 -1.49 -10.72
CA ASP A 494 19.27 -0.21 -11.33
C ASP A 494 18.60 0.71 -10.30
N LEU A 495 17.66 0.19 -9.52
CA LEU A 495 17.00 0.92 -8.44
C LEU A 495 18.01 1.36 -7.37
N ALA A 496 18.93 0.48 -6.97
CA ALA A 496 19.97 0.80 -5.99
C ALA A 496 20.89 1.92 -6.47
N ALA A 497 21.29 1.89 -7.75
CA ALA A 497 22.11 2.93 -8.33
C ALA A 497 21.37 4.28 -8.36
N LEU A 498 20.08 4.29 -8.69
CA LEU A 498 19.27 5.52 -8.69
C LEU A 498 19.05 6.07 -7.27
N MET A 499 18.74 5.21 -6.30
CA MET A 499 18.53 5.60 -4.90
C MET A 499 19.79 6.19 -4.25
N SER A 500 20.98 5.94 -4.81
CA SER A 500 22.21 6.63 -4.36
C SER A 500 22.19 8.15 -4.59
N VAL A 501 21.32 8.65 -5.48
CA VAL A 501 21.15 10.08 -5.74
C VAL A 501 19.72 10.59 -5.51
N LEU A 502 18.78 9.69 -5.26
CA LEU A 502 17.35 9.97 -5.19
C LEU A 502 16.81 9.64 -3.79
N GLY A 503 16.14 10.62 -3.19
CA GLY A 503 15.21 10.42 -2.08
C GLY A 503 13.80 10.78 -2.55
N VAL A 504 12.82 9.95 -2.24
CA VAL A 504 11.42 10.18 -2.64
C VAL A 504 10.54 10.07 -1.40
N GLU A 505 9.64 11.02 -1.20
CA GLU A 505 8.57 10.97 -0.19
C GLU A 505 7.21 11.02 -0.90
N VAL A 506 6.39 9.99 -0.72
CA VAL A 506 5.14 9.81 -1.44
C VAL A 506 3.98 9.58 -0.47
N ASP A 507 2.85 10.21 -0.75
CA ASP A 507 1.58 9.94 -0.08
C ASP A 507 0.86 8.77 -0.78
N VAL A 508 0.71 7.64 -0.09
CA VAL A 508 0.04 6.42 -0.60
C VAL A 508 -1.28 6.22 0.10
N ASP A 509 -2.36 6.03 -0.66
CA ASP A 509 -3.66 5.63 -0.12
C ASP A 509 -3.62 4.13 0.21
N LEU A 510 -3.76 3.77 1.50
CA LEU A 510 -3.74 2.37 1.94
C LEU A 510 -5.12 1.70 1.92
N GLY A 511 -6.16 2.39 1.46
CA GLY A 511 -7.51 1.83 1.31
C GLY A 511 -7.55 0.60 0.39
N PHE A 512 -6.68 0.52 -0.62
CA PHE A 512 -6.63 -0.62 -1.55
C PHE A 512 -6.33 -1.95 -0.85
N ILE A 513 -5.61 -1.95 0.28
CA ILE A 513 -5.29 -3.17 1.02
C ILE A 513 -6.58 -3.79 1.59
N GLN A 514 -7.51 -2.95 2.04
CA GLN A 514 -8.82 -3.38 2.54
C GLN A 514 -9.72 -3.87 1.40
N ASP A 515 -9.69 -3.20 0.25
CA ASP A 515 -10.48 -3.58 -0.93
C ASP A 515 -10.06 -4.93 -1.56
N LEU A 516 -8.81 -5.36 -1.34
CA LEU A 516 -8.28 -6.63 -1.85
C LEU A 516 -8.58 -7.83 -0.94
N LEU A 517 -9.07 -7.61 0.28
CA LEU A 517 -9.48 -8.70 1.16
C LEU A 517 -10.69 -9.46 0.57
N PRO A 518 -10.82 -10.77 0.81
CA PRO A 518 -11.96 -11.54 0.29
C PRO A 518 -13.31 -10.97 0.74
N GLU A 519 -14.34 -11.00 -0.14
CA GLU A 519 -15.66 -10.37 0.13
C GLU A 519 -16.35 -10.81 1.44
N ASN A 520 -16.09 -12.03 1.91
CA ASN A 520 -16.63 -12.58 3.16
C ASN A 520 -15.60 -12.56 4.32
N PHE A 521 -14.49 -11.85 4.18
CA PHE A 521 -13.49 -11.77 5.24
C PHE A 521 -13.98 -10.82 6.35
N PRO A 522 -13.89 -11.21 7.64
CA PRO A 522 -14.28 -10.34 8.75
C PRO A 522 -13.50 -9.03 8.75
N SER A 523 -14.03 -8.01 9.44
CA SER A 523 -13.32 -6.74 9.64
C SER A 523 -11.92 -6.98 10.20
N SER A 524 -10.90 -6.52 9.47
CA SER A 524 -9.51 -6.78 9.83
C SER A 524 -8.63 -5.54 9.70
N ASP A 525 -7.83 -5.29 10.72
CA ASP A 525 -6.76 -4.30 10.63
C ASP A 525 -5.52 -4.97 10.04
N VAL A 526 -4.94 -4.38 8.99
CA VAL A 526 -3.81 -4.96 8.27
C VAL A 526 -2.57 -4.08 8.48
N ARG A 527 -1.48 -4.69 8.95
CA ARG A 527 -0.18 -4.05 9.03
C ARG A 527 0.84 -4.84 8.22
N ILE A 528 1.50 -4.16 7.30
CA ILE A 528 2.53 -4.76 6.44
C ILE A 528 3.87 -4.14 6.82
N THR A 529 4.84 -4.97 7.20
CA THR A 529 6.21 -4.56 7.51
C THR A 529 7.15 -5.17 6.49
N VAL A 530 7.79 -4.33 5.67
CA VAL A 530 8.80 -4.75 4.68
C VAL A 530 10.18 -4.44 5.24
N LEU A 531 11.02 -5.45 5.45
CA LEU A 531 12.41 -5.29 5.83
C LEU A 531 13.25 -5.00 4.58
N LEU A 532 13.88 -3.82 4.56
CA LEU A 532 14.57 -3.30 3.39
C LEU A 532 15.98 -3.90 3.20
N PRO A 533 16.47 -4.02 1.95
CA PRO A 533 17.86 -4.38 1.67
C PRO A 533 18.86 -3.33 2.18
N GLU A 534 20.12 -3.72 2.39
CA GLU A 534 21.16 -2.83 2.95
C GLU A 534 21.45 -1.55 2.14
N TRP A 535 21.02 -1.47 0.87
CA TRP A 535 21.23 -0.31 0.01
C TRP A 535 20.08 0.71 0.05
N LEU A 536 18.96 0.38 0.71
CA LEU A 536 17.75 1.21 0.77
C LEU A 536 17.36 1.47 2.23
N GLU A 537 17.05 2.72 2.55
CA GLU A 537 16.58 3.15 3.86
C GLU A 537 15.25 3.88 3.74
N SER A 538 14.44 3.76 4.79
CA SER A 538 13.20 4.52 4.97
C SER A 538 13.51 5.84 5.69
N THR A 539 12.91 6.93 5.24
CA THR A 539 13.05 8.24 5.91
C THR A 539 12.22 8.34 7.21
N GLY A 540 11.47 7.28 7.55
CA GLY A 540 10.63 7.18 8.73
C GLY A 540 11.38 6.95 10.04
N SER A 541 10.67 6.47 11.07
CA SER A 541 11.23 6.21 12.40
C SER A 541 12.14 4.97 12.45
N THR A 542 11.98 4.05 11.49
CA THR A 542 12.73 2.80 11.36
C THR A 542 13.41 2.76 9.99
N PRO A 543 14.73 3.01 9.89
CA PRO A 543 15.41 3.11 8.60
C PRO A 543 15.41 1.77 7.84
N ASP A 544 15.53 0.66 8.54
CA ASP A 544 15.66 -0.67 7.92
C ASP A 544 14.30 -1.29 7.49
N SER A 545 13.18 -0.58 7.67
CA SER A 545 11.86 -1.15 7.37
C SER A 545 10.79 -0.13 7.00
N LEU A 546 9.91 -0.52 6.06
CA LEU A 546 8.67 0.18 5.76
C LEU A 546 7.52 -0.46 6.52
N VAL A 547 6.70 0.35 7.19
CA VAL A 547 5.53 -0.12 7.93
C VAL A 547 4.30 0.58 7.38
N PHE A 548 3.36 -0.19 6.85
CA PHE A 548 2.07 0.25 6.35
C PHE A 548 0.99 -0.20 7.32
N THR A 549 0.06 0.68 7.68
CA THR A 549 -1.06 0.32 8.57
C THR A 549 -2.38 0.75 7.96
N ALA A 550 -3.26 -0.21 7.69
CA ALA A 550 -4.60 -0.02 7.16
C ALA A 550 -5.62 -0.48 8.21
N ASN A 551 -6.24 0.48 8.91
CA ASN A 551 -7.25 0.19 9.92
C ASN A 551 -8.65 0.13 9.31
N THR A 552 -9.50 -0.70 9.88
CA THR A 552 -10.90 -0.85 9.47
C THR A 552 -11.65 0.47 9.70
N GLY A 553 -12.20 1.06 8.63
CA GLY A 553 -13.06 2.25 8.72
C GLY A 553 -12.32 3.60 8.66
N ASP A 554 -10.99 3.58 8.56
CA ASP A 554 -10.17 4.78 8.32
C ASP A 554 -9.66 4.79 6.87
N SER A 555 -9.90 5.88 6.13
CA SER A 555 -9.19 6.16 4.88
C SER A 555 -7.88 6.86 5.21
N SER A 556 -6.82 6.11 5.48
CA SER A 556 -5.52 6.69 5.82
C SER A 556 -4.59 6.70 4.62
N THR A 557 -4.35 7.89 4.08
CA THR A 557 -3.13 8.15 3.31
C THR A 557 -1.94 8.14 4.28
N GLN A 558 -0.86 7.46 3.91
CA GLN A 558 0.37 7.39 4.69
C GLN A 558 1.53 7.94 3.87
N LYS A 559 2.32 8.83 4.48
CA LYS A 559 3.60 9.31 3.95
C LYS A 559 4.64 8.21 4.04
N ILE A 560 5.21 7.84 2.91
CA ILE A 560 6.28 6.85 2.80
C ILE A 560 7.45 7.54 2.12
N GLY A 561 8.59 7.58 2.80
CA GLY A 561 9.82 8.07 2.19
C GLY A 561 10.90 7.00 2.11
N LEU A 562 11.63 7.03 1.00
CA LEU A 562 12.68 6.09 0.62
C LEU A 562 13.91 6.87 0.17
N GLU A 563 15.08 6.48 0.65
CA GLU A 563 16.37 7.04 0.26
C GLU A 563 17.46 5.95 0.19
N GLY A 564 18.54 6.20 -0.55
CA GLY A 564 19.67 5.27 -0.58
C GLY A 564 20.48 5.29 0.71
N ALA A 565 20.78 4.12 1.26
CA ALA A 565 21.60 3.96 2.48
C ALA A 565 23.04 4.50 2.32
N SER A 566 23.52 4.57 1.07
CA SER A 566 24.84 5.11 0.73
C SER A 566 24.70 6.18 -0.36
N PRO A 567 24.45 7.45 0.03
CA PRO A 567 24.32 8.53 -0.92
C PRO A 567 25.65 8.82 -1.62
N PHE A 568 25.59 9.17 -2.91
CA PHE A 568 26.75 9.52 -3.71
C PHE A 568 27.47 10.75 -3.13
N ASP A 569 28.76 10.61 -2.82
CA ASP A 569 29.59 11.74 -2.42
C ASP A 569 29.98 12.56 -3.65
N TRP A 570 29.21 13.61 -3.91
CA TRP A 570 29.51 14.57 -4.97
C TRP A 570 30.44 15.70 -4.52
N LYS A 571 30.78 15.82 -3.22
CA LYS A 571 31.50 16.99 -2.67
C LYS A 571 33.01 16.88 -2.82
N HIS A 572 33.47 16.49 -4.01
CA HIS A 572 34.89 16.45 -4.40
C HIS A 572 35.17 17.30 -5.64
N PRO A 573 36.40 17.83 -5.79
CA PRO A 573 36.82 18.54 -6.98
C PRO A 573 37.12 17.57 -8.13
N ILE A 574 36.97 18.05 -9.36
CA ILE A 574 37.27 17.31 -10.59
C ILE A 574 38.35 18.07 -11.37
N CYS A 575 39.42 17.38 -11.73
CA CYS A 575 40.56 17.89 -12.48
C CYS A 575 40.78 17.03 -13.72
N LEU A 576 41.43 17.60 -14.73
CA LEU A 576 41.68 16.92 -16.01
C LEU A 576 42.73 15.80 -15.89
N GLU A 577 43.86 16.09 -15.23
CA GLU A 577 45.06 15.23 -15.18
C GLU A 577 45.64 15.11 -13.75
N SER A 578 45.44 16.12 -12.89
CA SER A 578 45.98 16.15 -11.53
C SER A 578 45.41 15.08 -10.63
N ASN A 579 46.30 14.31 -9.98
CA ASN A 579 45.94 13.27 -9.01
C ASN A 579 46.95 13.26 -7.84
N PRO A 580 46.56 13.66 -6.61
CA PRO A 580 45.21 14.04 -6.18
C PRO A 580 44.77 15.38 -6.79
N CYS A 581 43.47 15.51 -7.06
CA CYS A 581 42.86 16.76 -7.48
C CYS A 581 42.56 17.62 -6.25
N GLU A 582 43.19 18.80 -6.17
CA GLU A 582 42.98 19.80 -5.12
C GLU A 582 42.31 21.06 -5.71
N GLY A 583 41.66 21.87 -4.86
CA GLY A 583 40.88 23.04 -5.31
C GLY A 583 41.70 24.19 -5.92
N ASP A 584 43.03 24.13 -5.84
CA ASP A 584 43.98 25.06 -6.44
C ASP A 584 44.79 24.43 -7.60
N SER A 585 44.41 23.24 -8.04
CA SER A 585 45.05 22.57 -9.18
C SER A 585 44.93 23.43 -10.45
N PRO A 586 45.98 23.54 -11.28
CA PRO A 586 45.98 24.39 -12.47
C PRO A 586 45.00 23.91 -13.56
N ASP A 587 44.58 22.65 -13.49
CA ASP A 587 43.67 21.95 -14.40
C ASP A 587 42.32 21.63 -13.73
N LEU A 588 41.94 22.40 -12.71
CA LEU A 588 40.64 22.29 -12.05
C LEU A 588 39.51 22.56 -13.05
N LEU A 589 38.68 21.55 -13.29
CA LEU A 589 37.45 21.67 -14.08
C LEU A 589 36.33 22.22 -13.19
N CYS A 590 36.12 21.58 -12.03
CA CYS A 590 35.04 21.89 -11.13
C CYS A 590 35.44 21.81 -9.65
N SER A 591 34.92 22.71 -8.82
CA SER A 591 35.13 22.69 -7.37
C SER A 591 34.18 21.72 -6.67
N ALA A 592 34.55 21.32 -5.45
CA ALA A 592 33.74 20.47 -4.58
C ALA A 592 32.34 21.03 -4.23
N SER A 593 32.12 22.33 -4.42
CA SER A 593 30.85 23.00 -4.12
C SER A 593 29.92 23.17 -5.33
N GLN A 594 30.39 22.84 -6.53
CA GLN A 594 29.61 22.97 -7.76
C GLN A 594 28.74 21.73 -7.97
N LYS A 595 27.41 21.89 -7.90
CA LYS A 595 26.45 20.80 -8.16
C LYS A 595 26.50 20.35 -9.63
N THR A 596 26.48 21.30 -10.57
CA THR A 596 26.61 21.04 -12.01
C THR A 596 28.07 21.20 -12.44
N CYS A 597 28.64 20.17 -13.07
CA CYS A 597 30.01 20.16 -13.58
C CYS A 597 30.04 19.73 -15.05
N VAL A 598 30.41 20.68 -15.90
CA VAL A 598 30.44 20.54 -17.36
C VAL A 598 31.72 21.19 -17.89
N SER A 599 32.35 20.56 -18.87
CA SER A 599 33.50 21.09 -19.60
C SER A 599 33.29 21.04 -21.10
N PHE A 600 33.99 21.89 -21.85
CA PHE A 600 34.03 21.86 -23.30
C PHE A 600 35.44 21.56 -23.79
N GLU A 601 35.59 20.58 -24.67
CA GLU A 601 36.82 20.34 -25.42
C GLU A 601 36.59 20.81 -26.86
N VAL A 602 37.26 21.89 -27.26
CA VAL A 602 37.14 22.53 -28.56
C VAL A 602 38.42 22.30 -29.34
N SER A 603 38.36 21.46 -30.37
CA SER A 603 39.44 21.23 -31.32
C SER A 603 39.18 22.01 -32.60
N ILE A 604 40.12 22.87 -33.00
CA ILE A 604 40.06 23.65 -34.23
C ILE A 604 41.24 23.25 -35.11
N ASP A 605 40.97 22.61 -36.25
CA ASP A 605 41.96 22.32 -37.26
C ASP A 605 41.93 23.38 -38.36
N ILE A 606 42.91 24.28 -38.37
CA ILE A 606 43.08 25.27 -39.43
C ILE A 606 43.83 24.62 -40.58
N GLU A 607 43.11 24.23 -41.62
CA GLU A 607 43.63 23.50 -42.77
C GLU A 607 44.51 24.37 -43.67
N SER A 608 44.06 25.59 -43.97
CA SER A 608 44.80 26.52 -44.82
C SER A 608 44.39 27.97 -44.59
N VAL A 609 45.31 28.89 -44.91
CA VAL A 609 45.09 30.34 -44.89
C VAL A 609 45.48 30.86 -46.27
N ALA A 610 44.67 31.71 -46.87
CA ALA A 610 44.93 32.36 -48.14
C ALA A 610 44.73 33.89 -48.01
N ILE A 611 45.54 34.67 -48.72
CA ILE A 611 45.40 36.14 -48.75
C ILE A 611 45.09 36.57 -50.18
N HIS A 612 43.96 37.23 -50.36
CA HIS A 612 43.52 37.75 -51.64
C HIS A 612 43.84 39.25 -51.74
N GLU A 613 45.02 39.60 -52.26
CA GLU A 613 45.51 40.98 -52.22
C GLU A 613 44.68 41.95 -53.09
N LEU A 614 44.06 41.44 -54.18
CA LEU A 614 43.22 42.24 -55.07
C LEU A 614 41.87 42.63 -54.44
N THR A 615 41.34 41.77 -53.57
CA THR A 615 40.07 42.00 -52.86
C THR A 615 40.28 42.58 -51.46
N ALA A 616 41.52 42.56 -50.96
CA ALA A 616 41.86 42.87 -49.58
C ALA A 616 41.05 42.02 -48.59
N SER A 617 40.91 40.73 -48.92
CA SER A 617 40.33 39.71 -48.05
C SER A 617 41.36 38.63 -47.72
N ALA A 618 41.19 37.99 -46.57
CA ALA A 618 41.91 36.79 -46.16
C ALA A 618 40.90 35.69 -45.90
N SER A 619 41.15 34.48 -46.37
CA SER A 619 40.29 33.34 -46.09
C SER A 619 41.02 32.29 -45.26
N VAL A 620 40.29 31.67 -44.34
CA VAL A 620 40.79 30.63 -43.42
C VAL A 620 39.85 29.44 -43.54
N ARG A 621 40.37 28.33 -44.06
CA ARG A 621 39.65 27.06 -44.07
C ARG A 621 39.94 26.32 -42.78
N PHE A 622 38.90 25.89 -42.09
CA PHE A 622 39.01 25.19 -40.83
C PHE A 622 37.90 24.16 -40.68
N SER A 623 38.21 23.13 -39.91
CA SER A 623 37.24 22.20 -39.36
C SER A 623 37.29 22.33 -37.83
N SER A 624 36.14 22.28 -37.16
CA SER A 624 36.06 22.41 -35.71
C SER A 624 35.26 21.26 -35.12
N GLU A 625 35.71 20.75 -33.99
CA GLU A 625 35.04 19.72 -33.22
C GLU A 625 34.87 20.23 -31.79
N VAL A 626 33.65 20.22 -31.28
CA VAL A 626 33.29 20.66 -29.93
C VAL A 626 32.70 19.46 -29.21
N THR A 627 33.37 19.00 -28.16
CA THR A 627 32.89 17.94 -27.28
C THR A 627 32.43 18.58 -25.97
N LEU A 628 31.14 18.44 -25.68
CA LEU A 628 30.56 18.75 -24.38
C LEU A 628 30.76 17.54 -23.44
N GLU A 629 31.47 17.74 -22.36
CA GLU A 629 31.76 16.75 -21.32
C GLU A 629 30.92 17.02 -20.08
N ILE A 630 29.95 16.15 -19.79
CA ILE A 630 29.08 16.25 -18.61
C ILE A 630 29.59 15.28 -17.54
N TYR A 631 30.09 15.81 -16.43
CA TYR A 631 30.59 15.01 -15.30
C TYR A 631 29.47 14.75 -14.28
N ARG A 632 28.71 15.79 -13.93
CA ARG A 632 27.51 15.69 -13.08
C ARG A 632 26.55 16.86 -13.30
N LEU A 633 25.26 16.63 -13.04
CA LEU A 633 24.19 17.62 -13.18
C LEU A 633 23.49 17.86 -11.84
N GLY A 634 23.46 19.11 -11.39
CA GLY A 634 22.66 19.54 -10.24
C GLY A 634 21.28 19.99 -10.70
N ILE A 635 20.36 19.04 -10.85
CA ILE A 635 18.98 19.31 -11.26
C ILE A 635 18.16 19.63 -10.01
N ASP A 636 17.33 20.65 -10.09
CA ASP A 636 16.31 20.94 -9.08
C ASP A 636 14.98 20.42 -9.62
N PRO A 637 14.39 19.37 -9.02
CA PRO A 637 13.14 18.77 -9.52
C PRO A 637 11.96 19.73 -9.39
N GLY A 638 12.04 20.76 -8.54
CA GLY A 638 10.96 21.73 -8.34
C GLY A 638 9.75 21.20 -7.54
N GLU A 639 9.85 19.97 -7.03
CA GLU A 639 8.88 19.30 -6.17
C GLU A 639 9.49 19.09 -4.78
N ASP A 640 8.71 19.34 -3.73
CA ASP A 640 9.19 19.20 -2.34
C ASP A 640 9.28 17.71 -1.93
N GLU A 641 8.58 16.83 -2.64
CA GLU A 641 8.48 15.38 -2.44
C GLU A 641 9.70 14.59 -2.95
N ILE A 642 10.54 15.19 -3.80
CA ILE A 642 11.70 14.53 -4.42
C ILE A 642 12.98 15.27 -4.00
N ASP A 643 13.85 14.61 -3.25
CA ASP A 643 15.21 15.10 -3.00
C ASP A 643 16.18 14.47 -4.00
N LEU A 644 16.87 15.31 -4.76
CA LEU A 644 17.78 14.89 -5.82
C LEU A 644 19.18 15.44 -5.57
N LEU A 645 20.11 14.52 -5.29
CA LEU A 645 21.53 14.81 -5.26
C LEU A 645 22.06 15.04 -6.68
N PRO A 646 23.18 15.76 -6.85
CA PRO A 646 23.80 15.93 -8.17
C PRO A 646 24.06 14.59 -8.85
N ILE A 647 23.45 14.39 -10.01
CA ILE A 647 23.47 13.12 -10.75
C ILE A 647 24.82 12.99 -11.47
N PRO A 648 25.64 11.97 -11.17
CA PRO A 648 26.91 11.75 -11.85
C PRO A 648 26.70 11.12 -13.23
N ALA A 649 27.70 11.26 -14.10
CA ALA A 649 27.67 10.77 -15.47
C ALA A 649 27.34 9.26 -15.56
N ASP A 650 27.82 8.43 -14.63
CA ASP A 650 27.51 6.99 -14.63
C ASP A 650 26.02 6.70 -14.41
N ILE A 651 25.34 7.49 -13.57
CA ILE A 651 23.88 7.37 -13.38
C ILE A 651 23.14 7.87 -14.62
N LEU A 652 23.58 8.97 -15.26
CA LEU A 652 23.00 9.44 -16.52
C LEU A 652 23.07 8.37 -17.61
N ARG A 653 24.23 7.69 -17.75
CA ARG A 653 24.37 6.56 -18.68
C ARG A 653 23.40 5.43 -18.33
N ARG A 654 23.29 5.09 -17.05
CA ARG A 654 22.41 4.01 -16.58
C ARG A 654 20.95 4.33 -16.90
N ILE A 655 20.48 5.55 -16.63
CA ILE A 655 19.12 6.03 -16.96
C ILE A 655 18.81 5.82 -18.46
N ILE A 656 19.72 6.21 -19.34
CA ILE A 656 19.55 6.09 -20.80
C ILE A 656 19.48 4.61 -21.22
N VAL A 657 20.35 3.77 -20.68
CA VAL A 657 20.38 2.33 -21.01
C VAL A 657 19.19 1.58 -20.41
N ILE A 658 18.65 2.01 -19.26
CA ILE A 658 17.36 1.50 -18.76
C ILE A 658 16.24 1.87 -19.74
N GLY A 659 16.25 3.10 -20.24
CA GLY A 659 15.31 3.58 -21.26
C GLY A 659 15.27 2.72 -22.52
N ASP A 660 16.41 2.21 -22.98
CA ASP A 660 16.47 1.29 -24.14
C ASP A 660 15.75 -0.05 -23.93
N ARG A 661 15.43 -0.42 -22.68
CA ARG A 661 14.68 -1.64 -22.35
C ARG A 661 13.17 -1.45 -22.54
N LEU A 662 12.72 -0.20 -22.67
CA LEU A 662 11.33 0.20 -22.82
C LEU A 662 11.11 0.78 -24.23
N GLU A 663 10.05 0.33 -24.91
CA GLU A 663 9.67 0.88 -26.22
C GLU A 663 9.07 2.28 -26.02
N GLY A 664 9.78 3.32 -26.46
CA GLY A 664 9.40 4.72 -26.24
C GLY A 664 10.15 5.40 -25.07
N GLY A 665 11.21 4.79 -24.53
CA GLY A 665 12.07 5.36 -23.50
C GLY A 665 11.60 5.16 -22.06
N LEU A 666 12.36 5.68 -21.09
CA LEU A 666 12.09 5.49 -19.65
C LEU A 666 10.72 6.00 -19.20
N LEU A 667 10.24 7.08 -19.82
CA LEU A 667 8.96 7.75 -19.49
C LEU A 667 7.82 7.29 -20.42
N ALA A 668 7.99 6.17 -21.12
CA ALA A 668 6.98 5.65 -22.02
C ALA A 668 5.69 5.30 -21.25
N GLY A 669 4.59 5.98 -21.59
CA GLY A 669 3.28 5.72 -20.98
C GLY A 669 3.07 6.35 -19.61
N SER A 670 4.02 7.13 -19.10
CA SER A 670 3.80 8.00 -17.95
C SER A 670 3.27 9.37 -18.38
N ASP A 671 2.58 10.06 -17.47
CA ASP A 671 2.16 11.45 -17.65
C ASP A 671 3.32 12.46 -17.44
N LEU A 672 4.50 11.96 -17.03
CA LEU A 672 5.74 12.74 -16.91
C LEU A 672 6.28 13.12 -18.30
N GLU A 673 6.35 14.43 -18.55
CA GLU A 673 6.94 14.99 -19.77
C GLU A 673 8.42 15.36 -19.55
N SER A 674 9.30 14.88 -20.43
CA SER A 674 10.71 15.28 -20.49
C SER A 674 10.93 16.29 -21.62
N SER A 675 10.58 17.54 -21.40
CA SER A 675 10.91 18.61 -22.34
C SER A 675 12.29 19.21 -22.06
N ILE A 676 13.13 19.28 -23.09
CA ILE A 676 14.42 19.98 -23.05
C ILE A 676 14.24 21.35 -23.68
N ASP A 677 14.27 22.39 -22.86
CA ASP A 677 14.41 23.76 -23.36
C ASP A 677 15.88 24.00 -23.73
N THR A 678 16.15 24.02 -25.04
CA THR A 678 17.49 24.30 -25.57
C THR A 678 17.81 25.80 -25.57
N GLY A 679 16.87 26.66 -25.19
CA GLY A 679 16.97 28.12 -25.31
C GLY A 679 16.76 28.63 -26.75
N PHE A 680 16.52 27.72 -27.69
CA PHE A 680 16.36 28.00 -29.13
C PHE A 680 15.08 27.32 -29.66
N GLY A 681 14.04 28.12 -29.92
CA GLY A 681 12.76 27.62 -30.47
C GLY A 681 11.79 27.08 -29.41
N GLU A 682 10.94 26.12 -29.80
CA GLU A 682 10.03 25.43 -28.88
C GLU A 682 10.79 24.32 -28.11
N PRO A 683 10.43 24.04 -26.85
CA PRO A 683 11.00 22.93 -26.08
C PRO A 683 10.90 21.60 -26.84
N ILE A 684 11.95 20.78 -26.75
CA ILE A 684 12.03 19.51 -27.47
C ILE A 684 11.57 18.38 -26.54
N ASP A 685 10.56 17.62 -26.94
CA ASP A 685 10.19 16.38 -26.26
C ASP A 685 11.31 15.34 -26.42
N PHE A 686 11.98 15.04 -25.31
CA PHE A 686 13.15 14.18 -25.29
C PHE A 686 12.76 12.78 -24.82
N GLU A 687 12.88 11.79 -25.71
CA GLU A 687 12.78 10.39 -25.32
C GLU A 687 14.05 9.98 -24.53
N VAL A 688 13.89 9.56 -23.28
CA VAL A 688 15.02 9.10 -22.44
C VAL A 688 15.45 7.69 -22.90
N SER A 689 16.22 7.63 -23.97
CA SER A 689 16.80 6.42 -24.57
C SER A 689 17.98 6.79 -25.49
N ASN A 690 18.75 5.80 -25.96
CA ASN A 690 19.76 6.03 -26.99
C ASN A 690 19.13 6.52 -28.30
N ASN A 691 17.92 6.04 -28.62
CA ASN A 691 17.19 6.49 -29.81
C ASN A 691 16.81 7.98 -29.69
N GLY A 692 16.30 8.39 -28.53
CA GLY A 692 15.98 9.79 -28.27
C GLY A 692 17.20 10.72 -28.29
N ILE A 693 18.37 10.25 -27.86
CA ILE A 693 19.62 11.02 -27.99
C ILE A 693 20.04 11.19 -29.45
N GLN A 694 19.90 10.17 -30.30
CA GLN A 694 20.14 10.33 -31.73
C GLN A 694 19.17 11.35 -32.36
N GLU A 695 17.91 11.31 -31.97
CA GLU A 695 16.89 12.25 -32.45
C GLU A 695 17.14 13.68 -31.94
N LEU A 696 17.64 13.83 -30.70
CA LEU A 696 18.10 15.10 -30.16
C LEU A 696 19.28 15.64 -30.98
N ALA A 697 20.26 14.81 -31.37
CA ALA A 697 21.36 15.22 -32.25
C ALA A 697 20.84 15.72 -33.62
N ARG A 698 19.87 15.02 -34.22
CA ARG A 698 19.23 15.44 -35.48
C ARG A 698 18.52 16.78 -35.32
N THR A 699 17.75 16.94 -34.25
CA THR A 699 16.98 18.15 -33.97
C THR A 699 17.88 19.34 -33.63
N LEU A 700 18.95 19.13 -32.85
CA LEU A 700 19.97 20.15 -32.58
C LEU A 700 20.70 20.58 -33.84
N THR A 701 20.96 19.66 -34.78
CA THR A 701 21.56 19.99 -36.08
C THR A 701 20.66 20.91 -36.89
N GLU A 702 19.36 20.61 -36.97
CA GLU A 702 18.37 21.42 -37.68
C GLU A 702 18.15 22.78 -37.01
N SER A 703 17.85 22.78 -35.70
CA SER A 703 17.60 24.00 -34.92
C SER A 703 18.80 24.93 -34.86
N SER A 704 20.01 24.39 -34.64
CA SER A 704 21.23 25.23 -34.62
C SER A 704 21.52 25.82 -36.00
N SER A 705 21.23 25.09 -37.09
CA SER A 705 21.39 25.61 -38.44
C SER A 705 20.40 26.75 -38.73
N GLU A 706 19.13 26.59 -38.33
CA GLU A 706 18.11 27.64 -38.44
C GLU A 706 18.45 28.87 -37.58
N MET A 707 18.93 28.68 -36.35
CA MET A 707 19.37 29.76 -35.47
C MET A 707 20.56 30.52 -36.07
N ILE A 708 21.56 29.81 -36.58
CA ILE A 708 22.72 30.43 -37.22
C ILE A 708 22.28 31.24 -38.46
N GLU A 709 21.25 30.79 -39.17
CA GLU A 709 20.60 31.54 -40.25
C GLU A 709 19.83 32.78 -39.72
N GLU A 710 19.11 32.67 -38.60
CA GLU A 710 18.37 33.79 -37.99
C GLU A 710 19.29 34.86 -37.38
N LEU A 711 20.44 34.46 -36.80
CA LEU A 711 21.47 35.37 -36.31
C LEU A 711 21.98 36.32 -37.41
N GLY A 712 21.92 35.89 -38.66
CA GLY A 712 22.17 36.73 -39.84
C GLY A 712 23.54 37.42 -39.83
N GLU A 713 23.53 38.73 -40.05
CA GLU A 713 24.69 39.61 -39.97
C GLU A 713 24.84 40.21 -38.55
N ILE A 714 25.89 39.80 -37.83
CA ILE A 714 26.23 40.28 -36.49
C ILE A 714 27.18 41.48 -36.59
N GLY A 715 26.71 42.67 -36.21
CA GLY A 715 27.49 43.90 -36.19
C GLY A 715 28.05 44.27 -34.81
N LEU A 716 29.36 44.43 -34.66
CA LEU A 716 30.02 45.03 -33.50
C LEU A 716 30.65 46.37 -33.87
N GLU A 717 30.11 47.48 -33.38
CA GLU A 717 30.65 48.81 -33.66
C GLU A 717 31.80 49.19 -32.71
N ASN A 718 32.82 49.90 -33.22
CA ASN A 718 33.88 50.56 -32.44
C ASN A 718 34.70 49.63 -31.52
N GLN A 719 35.17 48.50 -32.03
CA GLN A 719 36.12 47.64 -31.31
C GLN A 719 37.54 48.19 -31.41
N ASP A 720 38.20 48.39 -30.26
CA ASP A 720 39.60 48.83 -30.19
C ASP A 720 40.55 47.63 -30.24
N LEU A 721 41.28 47.49 -31.34
CA LEU A 721 42.23 46.40 -31.57
C LEU A 721 43.66 46.76 -31.14
N GLY A 722 43.86 47.87 -30.41
CA GLY A 722 45.18 48.44 -30.12
C GLY A 722 45.83 49.12 -31.33
N ILE A 723 45.16 49.10 -32.49
CA ILE A 723 45.60 49.69 -33.77
C ILE A 723 44.53 50.62 -34.39
N GLY A 724 43.43 50.90 -33.68
CA GLY A 724 42.31 51.73 -34.15
C GLY A 724 40.95 51.13 -33.79
N TYR A 725 39.88 51.92 -33.96
CA TYR A 725 38.49 51.49 -33.78
C TYR A 725 37.92 50.97 -35.11
N TYR A 726 37.44 49.74 -35.13
CA TYR A 726 36.83 49.11 -36.30
C TYR A 726 35.43 48.61 -35.97
N SER A 727 34.54 48.63 -36.96
CA SER A 727 33.25 47.96 -36.87
C SER A 727 33.36 46.57 -37.51
N PHE A 728 32.99 45.51 -36.81
CA PHE A 728 32.96 44.16 -37.35
C PHE A 728 31.55 43.81 -37.80
N ASN A 729 31.38 43.16 -38.94
CA ASN A 729 30.12 42.56 -39.36
C ASN A 729 30.38 41.08 -39.66
N ALA A 730 29.70 40.15 -39.01
CA ALA A 730 29.89 38.71 -39.21
C ALA A 730 28.62 38.08 -39.80
N ASN A 731 28.68 37.59 -41.03
CA ASN A 731 27.60 36.79 -41.62
C ASN A 731 27.85 35.31 -41.33
N LEU A 732 26.96 34.69 -40.56
CA LEU A 732 27.07 33.30 -40.14
C LEU A 732 26.08 32.36 -40.84
N GLU A 733 25.20 32.87 -41.70
CA GLU A 733 23.99 32.20 -42.22
C GLU A 733 24.23 30.84 -42.90
N ARG A 734 25.47 30.48 -43.23
CA ARG A 734 25.82 29.25 -43.93
C ARG A 734 26.86 28.39 -43.20
N THR A 735 26.97 28.53 -41.88
CA THR A 735 27.93 27.73 -41.11
C THR A 735 27.49 26.25 -41.15
N PRO A 736 28.35 25.32 -41.62
CA PRO A 736 27.99 23.91 -41.72
C PRO A 736 28.11 23.24 -40.35
N PHE A 737 27.03 23.20 -39.57
CA PHE A 737 26.98 22.58 -38.25
C PHE A 737 26.34 21.18 -38.30
N THR A 738 26.88 20.23 -37.53
CA THR A 738 26.28 18.90 -37.33
C THR A 738 26.54 18.42 -35.91
N ALA A 739 25.52 17.93 -35.22
CA ALA A 739 25.65 17.24 -33.94
C ALA A 739 25.60 15.72 -34.17
N ASP A 740 26.49 14.98 -33.52
CA ASP A 740 26.62 13.52 -33.63
C ASP A 740 26.88 12.96 -32.23
N PHE A 741 26.02 12.07 -31.73
CA PHE A 741 26.17 11.52 -30.38
C PHE A 741 26.44 10.02 -30.48
N ASP A 742 27.48 9.54 -29.80
CA ASP A 742 27.77 8.10 -29.76
C ASP A 742 26.69 7.34 -28.98
N THR A 743 26.50 6.05 -29.29
CA THR A 743 25.64 5.18 -28.49
C THR A 743 26.22 5.01 -27.08
N ILE A 744 25.41 5.35 -26.09
CA ILE A 744 25.74 5.29 -24.68
C ILE A 744 25.55 3.87 -24.17
N GLN A 745 26.55 3.36 -23.45
CA GLN A 745 26.53 2.03 -22.85
C GLN A 745 26.83 2.14 -21.35
N MET A 746 26.35 1.17 -20.58
CA MET A 746 26.72 1.05 -19.16
C MET A 746 28.21 0.71 -19.05
N ARG A 747 28.86 1.25 -18.02
CA ARG A 747 30.25 0.92 -17.69
C ARG A 747 30.26 -0.31 -16.79
N ASP A 748 31.23 -1.20 -16.98
CA ASP A 748 31.42 -2.42 -16.15
C ASP A 748 31.98 -2.12 -14.74
N ASP A 749 31.79 -0.90 -14.23
CA ASP A 749 32.33 -0.45 -12.95
C ASP A 749 31.29 -0.65 -11.84
N PRO A 750 31.61 -1.37 -10.75
CA PRO A 750 30.67 -1.58 -9.64
C PRO A 750 30.38 -0.30 -8.84
N GLU A 751 31.23 0.72 -8.90
CA GLU A 751 31.03 1.98 -8.16
C GLU A 751 30.55 3.10 -9.08
N THR A 752 29.50 3.80 -8.65
CA THR A 752 29.02 5.03 -9.30
C THR A 752 30.08 6.12 -9.20
N SER A 753 30.48 6.70 -10.34
CA SER A 753 31.47 7.78 -10.38
C SER A 753 31.08 8.91 -11.34
N ASP A 754 31.54 10.12 -11.04
CA ASP A 754 31.48 11.27 -11.95
C ASP A 754 32.80 11.49 -12.70
N ARG A 755 33.82 10.64 -12.52
CA ARG A 755 35.17 10.86 -13.10
C ARG A 755 35.25 10.74 -14.61
N VAL A 756 34.35 9.98 -15.23
CA VAL A 756 34.34 9.78 -16.69
C VAL A 756 33.12 10.49 -17.26
N PRO A 757 33.32 11.59 -18.01
CA PRO A 757 32.21 12.42 -18.46
C PRO A 757 31.40 11.76 -19.57
N LEU A 758 30.12 12.04 -19.62
CA LEU A 758 29.28 11.78 -20.79
C LEU A 758 29.67 12.79 -21.89
N LYS A 759 29.97 12.30 -23.09
CA LYS A 759 30.48 13.13 -24.20
C LYS A 759 29.39 13.33 -25.26
N LEU A 760 29.14 14.59 -25.61
CA LEU A 760 28.23 15.00 -26.68
C LEU A 760 29.04 15.77 -27.72
N LEU A 761 29.09 15.29 -28.96
CA LEU A 761 29.97 15.79 -30.01
C LEU A 761 29.20 16.64 -31.02
N SER A 762 29.78 17.78 -31.36
CA SER A 762 29.30 18.68 -32.43
C SER A 762 30.47 19.05 -33.34
N ARG A 763 30.25 19.07 -34.65
CA ARG A 763 31.28 19.34 -35.65
C ARG A 763 30.86 20.46 -36.61
N ILE A 764 31.86 21.24 -37.03
CA ILE A 764 31.81 22.14 -38.16
C ILE A 764 32.81 21.62 -39.21
N ASP A 765 32.31 21.16 -40.34
CA ASP A 765 33.12 20.52 -41.38
C ASP A 765 33.40 21.47 -42.57
N ASP A 766 34.67 21.57 -42.98
CA ASP A 766 35.12 22.28 -44.20
C ASP A 766 34.54 23.71 -44.33
N ALA A 767 34.58 24.46 -43.22
CA ALA A 767 34.13 25.84 -43.17
C ALA A 767 35.25 26.79 -43.63
N GLU A 768 34.87 27.81 -44.40
CA GLU A 768 35.77 28.89 -44.82
C GLU A 768 35.31 30.21 -44.18
N ILE A 769 36.14 30.77 -43.31
CA ILE A 769 36.00 32.15 -42.82
C ILE A 769 36.67 33.07 -43.82
N GLU A 770 35.91 33.95 -44.48
CA GLU A 770 36.44 35.07 -45.25
C GLU A 770 36.38 36.35 -44.42
N MET A 771 37.52 37.00 -44.22
CA MET A 771 37.63 38.31 -43.58
C MET A 771 38.02 39.34 -44.64
N SER A 772 37.17 40.32 -44.91
CA SER A 772 37.43 41.43 -45.82
C SER A 772 37.35 42.76 -45.08
N LEU A 773 38.14 43.75 -45.47
CA LEU A 773 38.12 45.06 -44.83
C LEU A 773 37.67 46.14 -45.83
N ARG A 774 36.58 46.82 -45.46
CA ARG A 774 35.96 47.94 -46.16
C ARG A 774 36.09 49.21 -45.32
N GLN A 775 37.09 50.04 -45.61
CA GLN A 775 37.37 51.28 -44.85
C GLN A 775 37.63 50.99 -43.35
N ASP A 776 36.72 51.40 -42.46
CA ASP A 776 36.76 51.18 -41.01
C ASP A 776 35.86 50.00 -40.58
N GLN A 777 35.35 49.21 -41.54
CA GLN A 777 34.48 48.04 -41.30
C GLN A 777 35.15 46.73 -41.75
N VAL A 778 35.26 45.75 -40.86
CA VAL A 778 35.73 44.39 -41.11
C VAL A 778 34.51 43.49 -41.33
N ASP A 779 34.30 43.01 -42.56
CA ASP A 779 33.25 42.03 -42.87
C ASP A 779 33.85 40.62 -42.77
N ILE A 780 33.33 39.79 -41.87
CA ILE A 780 33.63 38.37 -41.68
C ILE A 780 32.46 37.57 -42.24
N SER A 781 32.69 36.52 -43.00
CA SER A 781 31.63 35.59 -43.40
C SER A 781 32.10 34.15 -43.27
N ILE A 782 31.24 33.27 -42.76
CA ILE A 782 31.51 31.83 -42.65
C ILE A 782 30.61 31.09 -43.64
N GLN A 783 31.19 30.34 -44.57
CA GLN A 783 30.45 29.59 -45.58
C GLN A 783 31.11 28.22 -45.84
N PRO A 784 30.39 27.25 -46.41
CA PRO A 784 31.02 26.02 -46.88
C PRO A 784 31.99 26.39 -48.01
N ALA A 785 33.17 25.78 -48.04
CA ALA A 785 34.26 26.12 -48.95
C ALA A 785 33.95 26.03 -50.48
N SER A 786 32.72 25.67 -50.86
CA SER A 786 32.27 25.52 -52.25
C SER A 786 31.67 26.78 -52.90
N ILE A 787 31.42 27.87 -52.14
CA ILE A 787 30.70 29.05 -52.63
C ILE A 787 31.61 30.30 -52.65
N ALA A 788 32.28 30.56 -53.78
CA ALA A 788 33.10 31.76 -53.95
C ALA A 788 32.28 32.96 -54.43
N LEU A 789 32.03 33.95 -53.56
CA LEU A 789 31.48 35.27 -53.91
C LEU A 789 32.62 36.32 -53.97
N ARG A 790 32.57 37.23 -54.96
CA ARG A 790 33.63 38.23 -55.22
C ARG A 790 33.17 39.63 -54.82
N ALA A 791 33.91 40.30 -53.93
CA ALA A 791 33.78 41.73 -53.64
C ALA A 791 35.16 42.39 -53.39
N SER A 792 35.27 43.72 -53.58
CA SER A 792 36.53 44.42 -53.88
C SER A 792 36.90 45.61 -52.96
N SER A 793 38.20 45.70 -52.64
CA SER A 793 39.06 46.88 -52.33
C SER A 793 38.81 47.61 -50.99
N THR A 794 39.79 48.06 -50.17
CA THR A 794 41.22 48.41 -50.29
C THR A 794 41.84 48.43 -48.88
N VAL A 795 42.99 47.76 -48.63
CA VAL A 795 43.74 47.88 -47.36
C VAL A 795 45.23 47.89 -47.62
N ALA A 796 45.86 49.07 -47.58
CA ALA A 796 47.30 49.18 -47.75
C ALA A 796 47.94 50.25 -46.85
N SER A 797 47.23 50.77 -45.85
CA SER A 797 47.70 51.96 -45.12
C SER A 797 47.95 51.80 -43.62
N ALA A 798 47.93 50.58 -43.03
CA ALA A 798 47.91 50.44 -41.58
C ALA A 798 49.13 49.74 -40.90
N TYR A 799 50.10 49.16 -41.63
CA TYR A 799 51.14 48.33 -40.96
C TYR A 799 52.56 48.94 -40.95
N GLY A 800 53.24 48.75 -39.81
CA GLY A 800 54.63 49.15 -39.56
C GLY A 800 55.67 48.34 -40.35
N MET A 801 56.95 48.47 -39.99
CA MET A 801 58.06 47.86 -40.74
C MET A 801 58.11 46.33 -40.54
N PRO A 802 58.21 45.52 -41.61
CA PRO A 802 58.36 44.08 -41.50
C PRO A 802 59.78 43.70 -41.02
N VAL A 803 59.85 42.72 -40.13
CA VAL A 803 61.09 42.09 -39.67
C VAL A 803 61.15 40.67 -40.24
N PHE A 804 62.28 40.35 -40.85
CA PHE A 804 62.50 39.07 -41.50
C PHE A 804 63.26 38.13 -40.56
N SER A 805 62.69 36.95 -40.32
CA SER A 805 63.36 35.84 -39.63
C SER A 805 63.91 34.83 -40.65
N ASP A 806 64.67 33.85 -40.17
CA ASP A 806 65.16 32.74 -41.01
C ASP A 806 64.01 31.85 -41.55
N THR A 807 62.83 31.92 -40.94
CA THR A 807 61.68 31.05 -41.24
C THR A 807 60.49 31.78 -41.89
N GLY A 808 60.44 33.11 -41.83
CA GLY A 808 59.31 33.88 -42.33
C GLY A 808 59.42 35.39 -42.11
N MET A 809 58.27 36.05 -42.17
CA MET A 809 58.11 37.48 -41.94
C MET A 809 57.23 37.70 -40.70
N GLN A 810 57.71 38.57 -39.81
CA GLN A 810 57.00 39.08 -38.64
C GLN A 810 56.84 40.60 -38.78
N ILE A 811 55.91 41.20 -38.05
CA ILE A 811 55.76 42.67 -37.97
C ILE A 811 56.29 43.12 -36.59
N GLU A 812 57.28 44.02 -36.56
CA GLU A 812 57.87 44.52 -35.30
C GLU A 812 56.81 45.26 -34.47
N GLY A 813 56.64 44.88 -33.19
CA GLY A 813 55.69 45.51 -32.27
C GLY A 813 54.23 45.05 -32.41
N ALA A 814 53.93 44.09 -33.29
CA ALA A 814 52.59 43.52 -33.46
C ALA A 814 52.34 42.34 -32.49
N SER A 815 52.41 42.59 -31.17
CA SER A 815 51.92 41.65 -30.17
C SER A 815 50.44 41.88 -29.94
N ILE A 816 49.62 40.86 -30.12
CA ILE A 816 48.19 40.93 -29.85
C ILE A 816 47.99 40.55 -28.38
N THR A 817 47.43 41.48 -27.61
CA THR A 817 47.03 41.22 -26.22
C THR A 817 45.52 41.12 -26.16
N GLN A 818 45.02 40.00 -25.63
CA GLN A 818 43.60 39.73 -25.45
C GLN A 818 43.30 39.42 -23.99
N ARG A 819 42.17 39.92 -23.51
CA ARG A 819 41.65 39.60 -22.19
C ARG A 819 40.57 38.54 -22.33
N ILE A 820 40.76 37.40 -21.68
CA ILE A 820 39.87 36.24 -21.76
C ILE A 820 39.12 36.12 -20.43
N THR A 821 37.79 36.10 -20.51
CA THR A 821 36.91 35.94 -19.35
C THR A 821 36.47 34.48 -19.18
N PRO A 822 36.26 34.00 -17.95
CA PRO A 822 35.64 32.70 -17.70
C PRO A 822 34.24 32.58 -18.30
N LEU A 823 33.78 31.35 -18.49
CA LEU A 823 32.41 31.04 -18.88
C LEU A 823 31.54 30.83 -17.64
N MET A 824 30.43 31.55 -17.57
CA MET A 824 29.41 31.37 -16.54
C MET A 824 28.06 31.75 -17.12
N GLU A 825 27.14 30.79 -17.12
CA GLU A 825 25.81 30.94 -17.68
C GLU A 825 24.76 30.53 -16.64
N HIS A 826 23.57 31.12 -16.72
CA HIS A 826 22.42 30.70 -15.93
C HIS A 826 21.46 29.99 -16.86
N THR A 827 21.29 28.70 -16.61
CA THR A 827 20.42 27.83 -17.39
C THR A 827 19.27 27.33 -16.51
N VAL A 828 18.29 26.66 -17.12
CA VAL A 828 17.27 25.89 -16.39
C VAL A 828 17.87 24.78 -15.53
N LEU A 829 19.07 24.29 -15.88
CA LEU A 829 19.87 23.31 -15.12
C LEU A 829 20.75 23.96 -14.03
N GLY A 830 20.44 25.20 -13.67
CA GLY A 830 21.18 26.01 -12.70
C GLY A 830 22.34 26.81 -13.30
N THR A 831 23.17 27.35 -12.41
CA THR A 831 24.34 28.15 -12.78
C THR A 831 25.48 27.25 -13.24
N VAL A 832 25.72 27.21 -14.55
CA VAL A 832 26.79 26.43 -15.16
C VAL A 832 28.06 27.28 -15.21
N LYS A 833 29.14 26.77 -14.62
CA LYS A 833 30.47 27.40 -14.61
C LYS A 833 31.43 26.48 -15.36
N SER A 834 31.40 26.55 -16.67
CA SER A 834 32.16 25.61 -17.50
C SER A 834 33.63 26.02 -17.61
N SER A 835 34.50 25.01 -17.62
CA SER A 835 35.83 25.14 -18.20
C SER A 835 35.73 24.86 -19.70
N ALA A 836 36.63 25.43 -20.50
CA ALA A 836 36.79 25.02 -21.88
C ALA A 836 38.27 24.89 -22.23
N ARG A 837 38.62 23.83 -22.94
CA ARG A 837 39.97 23.58 -23.46
C ARG A 837 39.94 23.75 -24.97
N PHE A 838 40.76 24.65 -25.48
CA PHE A 838 40.97 24.88 -26.90
C PHE A 838 42.24 24.16 -27.34
N GLN A 839 42.13 23.34 -28.38
CA GLN A 839 43.24 22.74 -29.09
C GLN A 839 43.21 23.28 -30.53
N ILE A 840 44.12 24.19 -30.86
CA ILE A 840 44.17 24.84 -32.17
C ILE A 840 45.36 24.30 -32.96
N LEU A 841 45.10 23.54 -34.03
CA LEU A 841 46.11 23.05 -34.95
C LEU A 841 46.35 24.08 -36.05
N MET A 842 47.58 24.59 -36.12
CA MET A 842 47.98 25.61 -37.10
C MET A 842 48.40 24.97 -38.43
N PRO A 843 48.22 25.67 -39.58
CA PRO A 843 48.72 25.22 -40.87
C PRO A 843 50.22 25.50 -41.02
N ASP A 844 50.87 24.90 -42.01
CA ASP A 844 52.31 25.14 -42.29
C ASP A 844 52.61 26.59 -42.74
N SER A 845 51.59 27.35 -43.16
CA SER A 845 51.71 28.72 -43.64
C SER A 845 51.84 29.76 -42.52
N VAL A 846 51.32 29.48 -41.33
CA VAL A 846 51.20 30.44 -40.21
C VAL A 846 51.64 29.79 -38.91
N ARG A 847 52.52 30.46 -38.17
CA ARG A 847 53.07 29.96 -36.90
C ARG A 847 52.94 30.97 -35.78
N ILE A 848 52.68 30.51 -34.56
CA ILE A 848 52.71 31.30 -33.35
C ILE A 848 54.14 31.29 -32.81
N VAL A 849 54.78 32.45 -32.71
CA VAL A 849 56.19 32.58 -32.28
C VAL A 849 56.31 32.65 -30.78
N SER A 850 55.40 33.38 -30.14
CA SER A 850 55.32 33.52 -28.69
C SER A 850 53.86 33.46 -28.26
N PHE A 851 53.59 32.76 -27.18
CA PHE A 851 52.32 32.73 -26.49
C PHE A 851 52.61 32.79 -24.99
N GLU A 852 52.12 33.83 -24.32
CA GLU A 852 52.29 34.04 -22.87
C GLU A 852 50.92 34.29 -22.26
N SER A 853 50.56 33.49 -21.25
CA SER A 853 49.34 33.62 -20.45
C SER A 853 49.74 34.06 -19.05
N GLU A 854 49.08 35.09 -18.51
CA GLU A 854 49.33 35.60 -17.16
C GLU A 854 49.05 34.55 -16.08
N MET A 855 48.05 33.69 -16.31
CA MET A 855 47.68 32.58 -15.44
C MET A 855 48.39 31.25 -15.78
N GLY A 856 49.21 31.21 -16.84
CA GLY A 856 49.94 30.02 -17.26
C GLY A 856 49.07 28.92 -17.87
N LEU A 857 47.90 29.26 -18.43
CA LEU A 857 46.88 28.32 -18.90
C LEU A 857 47.06 27.84 -20.35
N GLY A 858 48.18 28.16 -21.00
CA GLY A 858 48.42 27.72 -22.37
C GLY A 858 49.85 27.33 -22.67
N GLU A 859 49.96 26.37 -23.59
CA GLU A 859 51.22 25.79 -24.02
C GLU A 859 51.26 25.61 -25.55
N LEU A 860 52.46 25.75 -26.12
CA LEU A 860 52.71 25.48 -27.53
C LEU A 860 53.36 24.10 -27.68
N GLY A 861 52.75 23.26 -28.51
CA GLY A 861 53.23 21.91 -28.82
C GLY A 861 53.37 21.68 -30.32
N THR A 862 53.67 20.43 -30.69
CA THR A 862 53.66 19.96 -32.09
C THR A 862 53.00 18.59 -32.19
N ILE A 863 51.99 18.45 -33.05
CA ILE A 863 51.29 17.19 -33.34
C ILE A 863 51.42 16.93 -34.85
N GLY A 864 51.91 15.75 -35.24
CA GLY A 864 51.99 15.37 -36.67
C GLY A 864 52.90 16.27 -37.53
N GLY A 865 53.83 17.03 -36.93
CA GLY A 865 54.68 18.00 -37.63
C GLY A 865 54.08 19.41 -37.75
N ARG A 866 52.81 19.59 -37.42
CA ARG A 866 52.12 20.88 -37.34
C ARG A 866 52.18 21.45 -35.92
N GLN A 867 52.13 22.78 -35.80
CA GLN A 867 52.12 23.44 -34.50
C GLN A 867 50.71 23.37 -33.87
N VAL A 868 50.63 23.06 -32.58
CA VAL A 868 49.37 23.05 -31.82
C VAL A 868 49.45 24.04 -30.65
N LEU A 869 48.38 24.77 -30.42
CA LEU A 869 48.17 25.58 -29.22
C LEU A 869 47.13 24.90 -28.34
N ASN A 870 47.52 24.46 -27.15
CA ASN A 870 46.57 24.03 -26.13
C ASN A 870 46.36 25.20 -25.17
N TYR A 871 45.12 25.64 -24.98
CA TYR A 871 44.77 26.72 -24.07
C TYR A 871 43.51 26.38 -23.28
N SER A 872 43.59 26.47 -21.95
CA SER A 872 42.44 26.28 -21.06
C SER A 872 41.88 27.63 -20.62
N LEU A 873 40.56 27.81 -20.68
CA LEU A 873 39.92 29.02 -20.18
C LEU A 873 40.09 29.15 -18.66
N PRO A 874 40.23 30.38 -18.14
CA PRO A 874 40.20 30.59 -16.70
C PRO A 874 38.82 30.22 -16.13
N THR A 875 38.79 29.72 -14.89
CA THR A 875 37.56 29.31 -14.20
C THR A 875 37.23 30.27 -13.05
N CYS A 876 35.96 30.31 -12.63
CA CYS A 876 35.48 31.14 -11.52
C CYS A 876 34.67 30.33 -10.49
N PRO A 877 35.27 29.34 -9.82
CA PRO A 877 34.53 28.36 -9.02
C PRO A 877 33.72 28.98 -7.88
N GLU A 878 34.28 29.97 -7.18
CA GLU A 878 33.67 30.61 -6.01
C GLU A 878 32.67 31.73 -6.32
N ALA A 879 32.52 32.14 -7.59
CA ALA A 879 31.67 33.28 -7.94
C ALA A 879 30.17 32.91 -7.96
N GLU A 880 29.31 33.63 -7.26
CA GLU A 880 27.86 33.38 -7.26
C GLU A 880 27.11 34.14 -8.36
N SER A 881 27.74 35.15 -8.97
CA SER A 881 27.14 35.97 -10.04
C SER A 881 28.15 36.31 -11.13
N TRP A 882 27.66 36.60 -12.35
CA TRP A 882 28.50 37.04 -13.47
C TRP A 882 29.38 38.25 -13.13
N ALA A 883 28.86 39.20 -12.34
CA ALA A 883 29.61 40.37 -11.89
C ALA A 883 30.80 40.03 -10.97
N GLN A 884 30.74 38.89 -10.26
CA GLN A 884 31.87 38.36 -9.50
C GLN A 884 32.81 37.55 -10.39
N CYS A 885 32.26 36.74 -11.31
CA CYS A 885 33.02 35.89 -12.22
C CYS A 885 33.88 36.69 -13.23
N SER A 886 33.34 37.79 -13.78
CA SER A 886 34.00 38.66 -14.78
C SER A 886 35.04 39.65 -14.20
N LYS A 887 35.29 39.61 -12.88
CA LYS A 887 36.31 40.44 -12.23
C LYS A 887 37.71 40.11 -12.74
N ASN A 888 38.59 41.11 -12.73
CA ASN A 888 39.98 40.96 -13.18
C ASN A 888 40.74 39.81 -12.49
N SER A 889 40.36 39.42 -11.26
CA SER A 889 41.01 38.32 -10.54
C SER A 889 40.83 36.95 -11.19
N ASN A 890 39.79 36.79 -12.03
CA ASN A 890 39.45 35.53 -12.68
C ASN A 890 39.62 35.63 -14.20
N THR A 891 40.13 36.74 -14.74
CA THR A 891 40.35 36.90 -16.18
C THR A 891 41.81 36.74 -16.51
N ASP A 892 42.11 35.94 -17.54
CA ASP A 892 43.47 35.75 -18.02
C ASP A 892 43.80 36.78 -19.10
N THR A 893 45.04 37.28 -19.09
CA THR A 893 45.56 38.17 -20.14
C THR A 893 46.55 37.38 -20.98
N VAL A 894 46.20 37.14 -22.23
CA VAL A 894 47.04 36.38 -23.17
C VAL A 894 47.70 37.35 -24.15
N THR A 895 49.01 37.19 -24.35
CA THR A 895 49.77 37.94 -25.36
C THR A 895 50.45 36.98 -26.33
N TYR A 896 50.17 37.14 -27.63
CA TYR A 896 50.74 36.28 -28.66
C TYR A 896 51.22 37.05 -29.89
N SER A 897 52.14 36.43 -30.64
CA SER A 897 52.65 36.97 -31.90
C SER A 897 52.66 35.92 -33.01
N ILE A 898 52.31 36.34 -34.22
CA ILE A 898 52.15 35.47 -35.40
C ILE A 898 53.27 35.75 -36.40
N GLU A 899 53.80 34.68 -37.01
CA GLU A 899 54.76 34.71 -38.12
C GLU A 899 54.17 33.99 -39.34
N VAL A 900 54.34 34.62 -40.50
CA VAL A 900 53.93 34.05 -41.79
C VAL A 900 55.15 33.46 -42.49
N THR A 901 55.10 32.21 -42.93
CA THR A 901 56.28 31.50 -43.45
C THR A 901 56.68 31.96 -44.86
N TRP A 902 57.98 31.82 -45.20
CA TRP A 902 58.49 32.21 -46.53
C TRP A 902 57.86 31.43 -47.68
N ILE A 903 57.52 30.16 -47.45
CA ILE A 903 56.90 29.30 -48.45
C ILE A 903 55.54 29.86 -48.85
N PHE A 904 54.76 30.32 -47.86
CA PHE A 904 53.48 30.98 -48.08
C PHE A 904 53.65 32.30 -48.86
N LEU A 905 54.55 33.19 -48.43
CA LEU A 905 54.78 34.48 -49.09
C LEU A 905 55.25 34.33 -50.55
N ILE A 906 56.13 33.36 -50.82
CA ILE A 906 56.60 33.08 -52.19
C ILE A 906 55.49 32.45 -53.02
N GLY A 907 54.68 31.57 -52.42
CA GLY A 907 53.52 30.93 -53.06
C GLY A 907 52.50 31.95 -53.57
N GLU A 908 52.08 32.88 -52.72
CA GLU A 908 51.13 33.95 -53.07
C GLU A 908 51.71 34.96 -54.07
N LEU A 909 53.02 35.31 -53.95
CA LEU A 909 53.67 36.28 -54.86
C LEU A 909 54.11 35.70 -56.21
N ALA A 910 54.25 34.37 -56.33
CA ALA A 910 54.70 33.68 -57.54
C ALA A 910 53.88 34.02 -58.82
N PRO A 911 52.53 34.00 -58.83
CA PRO A 911 51.75 34.36 -60.01
C PRO A 911 52.01 35.80 -60.48
N TYR A 912 52.19 36.75 -59.56
CA TYR A 912 52.50 38.15 -59.91
C TYR A 912 53.91 38.31 -60.46
N ALA A 913 54.89 37.62 -59.87
CA ALA A 913 56.24 37.57 -60.39
C ALA A 913 56.26 36.97 -61.81
N LEU A 914 55.44 35.95 -62.08
CA LEU A 914 55.32 35.32 -63.39
C LEU A 914 54.70 36.30 -64.42
N VAL A 915 53.64 37.03 -64.06
CA VAL A 915 53.05 38.08 -64.91
C VAL A 915 54.06 39.19 -65.21
N LEU A 916 54.82 39.65 -64.21
CA LEU A 916 55.87 40.65 -64.40
C LEU A 916 56.99 40.13 -65.32
N VAL A 917 57.42 38.88 -65.14
CA VAL A 917 58.42 38.24 -66.02
C VAL A 917 57.91 38.14 -67.45
N VAL A 918 56.64 37.79 -67.66
CA VAL A 918 56.00 37.78 -68.99
C VAL A 918 55.96 39.20 -69.57
N PHE A 919 55.56 40.20 -68.80
CA PHE A 919 55.49 41.60 -69.25
C PHE A 919 56.87 42.19 -69.59
N PHE A 920 57.89 41.89 -68.78
CA PHE A 920 59.28 42.24 -69.04
C PHE A 920 59.82 41.53 -70.28
N SER A 921 59.53 40.24 -70.46
CA SER A 921 59.95 39.48 -71.64
C SER A 921 59.33 40.04 -72.93
N LEU A 922 58.04 40.42 -72.90
CA LEU A 922 57.34 41.08 -74.00
C LEU A 922 57.88 42.50 -74.27
N SER A 923 58.20 43.25 -73.24
CA SER A 923 58.78 44.60 -73.37
C SER A 923 60.19 44.57 -73.94
N ILE A 924 61.03 43.62 -73.49
CA ILE A 924 62.37 43.38 -74.04
C ILE A 924 62.27 42.89 -75.50
N SER A 925 61.32 42.02 -75.82
CA SER A 925 61.01 41.57 -77.18
C SER A 925 60.62 42.74 -78.09
N ARG A 926 59.71 43.62 -77.64
CA ARG A 926 59.32 44.85 -78.38
C ARG A 926 60.49 45.81 -78.56
N PHE A 927 61.35 45.97 -77.56
CA PHE A 927 62.54 46.82 -77.65
C PHE A 927 63.56 46.25 -78.66
N ARG A 928 63.72 44.93 -78.70
CA ARG A 928 64.55 44.22 -79.69
C ARG A 928 63.97 44.34 -81.11
N ARG A 929 62.63 44.22 -81.31
CA ARG A 929 61.96 44.47 -82.61
C ARG A 929 62.19 45.90 -83.10
N LYS A 930 61.97 46.92 -82.26
CA LYS A 930 62.21 48.33 -82.63
C LYS A 930 63.68 48.63 -82.96
N ARG A 931 64.64 47.96 -82.31
CA ARG A 931 66.06 48.05 -82.67
C ARG A 931 66.37 47.39 -84.01
N LYS A 932 65.69 46.28 -84.35
CA LYS A 932 65.84 45.58 -85.63
C LYS A 932 65.29 46.44 -86.79
N GLU A 933 64.10 47.00 -86.61
CA GLU A 933 63.48 47.95 -87.58
C GLU A 933 64.33 49.23 -87.77
N ARG A 934 64.99 49.73 -86.71
CA ARG A 934 65.92 50.87 -86.83
C ARG A 934 67.22 50.51 -87.56
N LYS A 935 67.69 49.26 -87.51
CA LYS A 935 68.84 48.78 -88.28
C LYS A 935 68.49 48.60 -89.77
N GLU A 936 67.29 48.13 -90.07
CA GLU A 936 66.75 48.03 -91.44
C GLU A 936 66.53 49.40 -92.10
N ARG A 937 66.11 50.41 -91.34
CA ARG A 937 66.03 51.80 -91.84
C ARG A 937 67.40 52.46 -92.11
N LYS A 938 68.47 52.02 -91.43
CA LYS A 938 69.84 52.51 -91.67
C LYS A 938 70.49 51.86 -92.89
N THR A 939 70.21 50.58 -93.14
CA THR A 939 70.71 49.86 -94.33
C THR A 939 70.01 50.32 -95.62
N LYS A 940 68.70 50.61 -95.59
CA LYS A 940 68.01 51.25 -96.74
C LYS A 940 68.55 52.64 -97.11
N ARG A 941 68.97 53.45 -96.11
CA ARG A 941 69.57 54.78 -96.37
C ARG A 941 70.98 54.73 -96.94
N LEU A 942 71.72 53.64 -96.74
CA LEU A 942 73.04 53.42 -97.33
C LEU A 942 72.95 52.95 -98.79
N ALA A 943 71.95 52.12 -99.11
CA ALA A 943 71.67 51.67 -100.48
C ALA A 943 71.19 52.81 -101.42
N ASP A 944 70.40 53.75 -100.92
CA ASP A 944 69.96 54.94 -101.69
C ASP A 944 71.08 55.95 -101.97
N THR A 945 72.16 55.96 -101.16
CA THR A 945 73.34 56.81 -101.39
C THR A 945 74.31 56.21 -102.40
N GLU A 946 74.47 54.88 -102.43
CA GLU A 946 75.29 54.18 -103.43
C GLU A 946 74.63 54.17 -104.82
N ALA A 947 73.29 54.12 -104.90
CA ALA A 947 72.56 54.25 -106.16
C ALA A 947 72.71 55.64 -106.82
N LYS A 948 72.87 56.71 -106.03
CA LYS A 948 73.10 58.08 -106.51
C LYS A 948 74.53 58.36 -106.96
N GLU A 949 75.53 57.64 -106.43
CA GLU A 949 76.92 57.74 -106.90
C GLU A 949 77.17 56.92 -108.17
N LEU A 950 76.42 55.83 -108.39
CA LEU A 950 76.50 55.00 -109.60
C LEU A 950 75.87 55.69 -110.83
N GLU A 951 74.83 56.51 -110.64
CA GLU A 951 74.14 57.26 -111.70
C GLU A 951 75.02 58.39 -112.27
N VAL A 952 75.86 59.02 -111.44
CA VAL A 952 76.80 60.08 -111.87
C VAL A 952 78.09 59.52 -112.51
N THR A 953 78.42 58.24 -112.28
CA THR A 953 79.57 57.57 -112.90
C THR A 953 79.22 56.83 -114.19
N MET A 954 77.95 56.45 -114.42
CA MET A 954 77.51 55.83 -115.69
C MET A 954 77.27 56.81 -116.84
N GLU A 955 77.06 58.11 -116.59
CA GLU A 955 76.90 59.12 -117.66
C GLU A 955 78.19 59.49 -118.41
N ARG A 956 79.34 58.95 -118.00
CA ARG A 956 80.66 59.29 -118.59
C ARG A 956 81.24 58.23 -119.54
N GLU A 957 80.67 57.04 -119.64
CA GLU A 957 81.31 55.98 -120.46
C GLU A 957 80.44 55.25 -121.50
N PHE A 958 79.10 55.34 -121.53
CA PHE A 958 78.36 54.63 -122.59
C PHE A 958 77.17 55.41 -123.18
N GLY A 959 77.31 55.77 -124.46
CA GLY A 959 76.29 56.41 -125.28
C GLY A 959 75.34 55.42 -125.96
N LYS A 960 74.04 55.74 -125.83
CA LYS A 960 72.85 55.55 -126.69
C LYS A 960 72.55 54.22 -127.43
N LEU A 961 71.25 53.87 -127.29
CA LEU A 961 70.35 53.05 -128.14
C LEU A 961 70.31 51.56 -127.79
N GLU A 962 69.18 50.84 -127.79
CA GLU A 962 67.73 51.13 -127.88
C GLU A 962 67.00 49.80 -127.56
N GLU A 963 65.70 49.90 -127.28
CA GLU A 963 64.65 48.86 -127.47
C GLU A 963 64.75 47.44 -126.84
N LYS A 964 63.82 47.24 -125.89
CA LYS A 964 62.70 46.27 -125.97
C LYS A 964 63.04 44.77 -126.02
N LEU A 965 62.75 44.05 -124.93
CA LEU A 965 62.31 42.65 -124.99
C LEU A 965 61.44 42.25 -123.78
N VAL A 966 60.40 41.52 -124.12
CA VAL A 966 59.29 40.96 -123.34
C VAL A 966 59.61 39.50 -123.00
N LEU A 967 59.10 38.97 -121.87
CA LEU A 967 58.71 37.57 -121.54
C LEU A 967 58.05 37.64 -120.13
N VAL A 968 56.78 37.31 -119.81
CA VAL A 968 55.91 36.13 -120.05
C VAL A 968 56.57 34.87 -119.45
N ASP A 969 56.01 34.05 -118.54
CA ASP A 969 54.70 33.86 -117.86
C ASP A 969 54.87 32.72 -116.81
N GLU A 970 53.74 32.32 -116.20
CA GLU A 970 53.38 31.07 -115.47
C GLU A 970 53.41 31.17 -113.92
N GLN A 971 52.28 31.17 -113.17
CA GLN A 971 51.22 30.14 -112.99
C GLN A 971 51.82 28.77 -112.57
N PHE A 972 51.36 27.98 -111.59
CA PHE A 972 50.02 27.65 -111.09
C PHE A 972 50.18 26.61 -109.91
N PHE A 973 49.25 26.63 -108.93
CA PHE A 973 48.65 25.51 -108.15
C PHE A 973 49.50 24.76 -107.08
N ASP A 974 48.99 24.25 -105.94
CA ASP A 974 47.71 23.58 -105.63
C ASP A 974 47.27 23.75 -104.14
N GLU A 975 45.97 23.54 -103.92
CA GLU A 975 45.28 23.25 -102.64
C GLU A 975 45.60 21.82 -102.14
N ASP A 976 45.43 21.54 -100.83
CA ASP A 976 44.64 20.39 -100.36
C ASP A 976 44.45 20.36 -98.83
N GLU A 977 43.26 19.89 -98.43
CA GLU A 977 42.77 19.58 -97.08
C GLU A 977 43.54 18.42 -96.40
N PHE A 978 43.42 18.27 -95.06
CA PHE A 978 43.02 17.00 -94.40
C PHE A 978 42.83 17.12 -92.86
N SER A 979 41.63 16.68 -92.43
CA SER A 979 41.16 15.97 -91.21
C SER A 979 41.74 16.14 -89.79
N ASP A 980 40.80 16.37 -88.86
CA ASP A 980 40.42 15.57 -87.66
C ASP A 980 41.43 14.76 -86.81
N GLY A 981 41.24 14.84 -85.49
CA GLY A 981 41.62 13.79 -84.53
C GLY A 981 41.63 14.17 -83.03
N ASN A 982 40.57 13.77 -82.30
CA ASN A 982 40.45 13.29 -80.89
C ASN A 982 41.33 13.89 -79.76
N ALA A 983 40.75 14.49 -78.69
CA ALA A 983 40.14 13.90 -77.45
C ALA A 983 41.18 13.40 -76.42
N PRO A 984 40.94 13.43 -75.09
CA PRO A 984 39.69 13.66 -74.34
C PRO A 984 39.53 15.04 -73.71
#